data_AF-A0A0E0QYM5-F1
#
_entry.id   AF-A0A0E0QYM5-F1
#
_cell.length_a   1.000
_cell.length_b   1.000
_cell.length_c   1.000
_cell.angle_alpha   90.00
_cell.angle_beta   90.00
_cell.angle_gamma   90.00
#
_symmetry.space_group_name_H-M   'P 1'
#
loop_
_entity.id
_entity.type
_entity.pdbx_description
1 polymer ?
#
loop_
_entity_poly.entity_id
_entity_poly.type
_entity_poly.pdbx_seq_one_letter_code
_entity_poly.pdbx_strand_id
1 'polypeptide(L)'
;MAPAAPFPRRLLLSLLLGVLVVAVVAAADVESSAGGGGGRRHSPRRTRYSRVFSFGDSLTDTGNAAILPATAGGPFTRPPYGMTFYHHPTGRASDGRLVIDFLVKALGLPEPTPYLAGKTAADFRRGVNFAVGGATALDPAFLKSRGMTSSVPVSLSNETRWFQDVLQLLGASAHEKHTIAASSIFYFGEIGFNDYSFALSAGNGTVDVAASLVPDIIAVIRSAVTAVIAAGARTVVVAGMIPIGCEPEMLALFPGGAGNYYDPASGCITRFNDLAELHNRFGSSPLAACCGSGGEPYNFNVNFTGFCATPGSTVCADGPSSSVSWDGIHYTEATNKLVARAILTRPGQLEWDLSQVSMHGTWKAWLHLGSSRRLSPSRAELAEADGAVPLVVVESAGGGRHPPLPRYSRMFSFGDSLTDSGNAAILPVTAGGPFTRPPYGMTFFHHPAGRASDGRLVIDFLVEALGLPEPTPYLAGKAAAEFRRGANFAVGGATALDPAFLKSRGITSFVPVSLGNETRWFEDVLHLLAGASAHQKRMIAASSVFYFGEIGFNDYSFALSAGNGTVDAAASLVPEIIAVIRSAVAAVIAAGARTVVVAGMIPIGCEPEMLALFPGGAGDYYDPASGCIARFNRLAELHNRELQRALHELRRAHPGAAAAINDLRTRDESIIVIVSLLIWVDVDLAGFGSSPLAACCGSGGEPYNFNVNFTGFCATPGSTVCADGPSSSVSWDGIHYTEATNKLVARFGSSPLAACCGSGGEPYNFNVNFTGFCATPGSTVCADGPSSSVSWDGIHYTEATNKLVARAILTRPTLAEPVTTGSISMTPFSPHLVAAAAALLGLLATAVAGGGTGAYTRVFSFGDSLTDTGNALHLPSTGGGGGPASRPPYGETFFRRPTGRASDGRLAVDFIVEALRLRHPAPYLAAGGETAAEFRHGVNFAVGGSTALPPEFYEGRGLKPFVPVSLANQTAWFYKVLQILGSSDHGRRKIMASSLFIVGEIGVNDYLVSLVGNLTVGEVETSVVPHIVAAIRSTVNEVIAAGATTVVVPGMIPLGCEPQLLALYQGGGGVAGDDYDPESGCMTRLNGLAEHHNRELSRAVAELRGAHPGASVVVAYADLYRAVADIVASPGRHGFGGAPLAACCGAGAGAYNFDMAAFCGAAGSTACADPSAYVSWDGVHFTEAANRHIACAVLEAGGGAPPAVATPLATWSAAAEAGRSRIGCS
;
A
#
# COMPACT_ATOMS: atom_id res chain seq x y z
N MET A 1 24.11 -45.34 -80.69
CA MET A 1 23.74 -43.92 -80.91
C MET A 1 22.82 -43.50 -79.78
N ALA A 2 23.11 -42.34 -79.20
CA ALA A 2 22.31 -41.56 -78.25
C ALA A 2 20.94 -41.12 -78.85
N PRO A 3 20.12 -40.23 -78.22
CA PRO A 3 20.03 -39.67 -76.83
C PRO A 3 18.57 -39.87 -76.29
N ALA A 4 17.96 -39.12 -75.35
CA ALA A 4 18.21 -38.69 -73.96
C ALA A 4 16.88 -38.11 -73.42
N ALA A 5 16.74 -38.01 -72.08
CA ALA A 5 15.87 -37.11 -71.28
C ALA A 5 14.39 -37.49 -70.93
N PRO A 6 13.89 -37.03 -69.75
CA PRO A 6 13.02 -37.82 -68.85
C PRO A 6 11.69 -37.15 -68.39
N PHE A 7 10.79 -37.91 -67.74
CA PHE A 7 9.55 -37.44 -67.07
C PHE A 7 9.45 -38.00 -65.62
N PRO A 8 9.16 -37.21 -64.56
CA PRO A 8 9.32 -37.66 -63.18
C PRO A 8 8.05 -38.17 -62.47
N ARG A 9 8.29 -39.17 -61.62
CA ARG A 9 7.39 -40.04 -60.83
C ARG A 9 6.63 -39.39 -59.64
N ARG A 10 6.12 -38.16 -59.76
CA ARG A 10 5.42 -37.50 -58.63
C ARG A 10 3.92 -37.84 -58.48
N LEU A 11 3.32 -38.64 -59.36
CA LEU A 11 1.86 -38.86 -59.36
C LEU A 11 1.39 -40.15 -58.65
N LEU A 12 2.27 -41.11 -58.31
CA LEU A 12 1.83 -42.39 -57.74
C LEU A 12 1.84 -42.44 -56.20
N LEU A 13 2.56 -41.54 -55.52
CA LEU A 13 2.61 -41.52 -54.04
C LEU A 13 1.45 -40.74 -53.40
N SER A 14 0.82 -39.83 -54.13
CA SER A 14 -0.28 -39.00 -53.62
C SER A 14 -1.60 -39.76 -53.45
N LEU A 15 -1.74 -40.92 -54.10
CA LEU A 15 -2.96 -41.75 -54.11
C LEU A 15 -3.01 -42.80 -52.99
N LEU A 16 -1.88 -43.11 -52.34
CA LEU A 16 -1.82 -44.10 -51.25
C LEU A 16 -1.89 -43.48 -49.85
N LEU A 17 -1.64 -42.17 -49.70
CA LEU A 17 -1.75 -41.47 -48.40
C LEU A 17 -3.17 -40.99 -48.08
N GLY A 18 -4.05 -40.86 -49.09
CA GLY A 18 -5.43 -40.38 -48.91
C GLY A 18 -6.40 -41.42 -48.33
N VAL A 19 -6.06 -42.72 -48.37
CA VAL A 19 -6.98 -43.80 -47.94
C VAL A 19 -6.81 -44.16 -46.45
N LEU A 20 -5.69 -43.77 -45.80
CA LEU A 20 -5.44 -44.15 -44.40
C LEU A 20 -6.01 -43.16 -43.36
N VAL A 21 -6.36 -41.93 -43.77
CA VAL A 21 -6.86 -40.88 -42.85
C VAL A 21 -8.36 -40.99 -42.59
N VAL A 22 -9.12 -41.69 -43.44
CA VAL A 22 -10.58 -41.84 -43.31
C VAL A 22 -11.00 -43.02 -42.41
N ALA A 23 -10.09 -43.95 -42.09
CA ALA A 23 -10.42 -45.16 -41.32
C ALA A 23 -10.31 -45.02 -39.79
N VAL A 24 -9.70 -43.94 -39.25
CA VAL A 24 -9.48 -43.80 -37.79
C VAL A 24 -10.54 -42.94 -37.10
N VAL A 25 -11.36 -42.19 -37.86
CA VAL A 25 -12.43 -41.33 -37.29
C VAL A 25 -13.73 -42.11 -37.00
N ALA A 26 -13.81 -43.41 -37.35
CA ALA A 26 -15.06 -44.18 -37.27
C ALA A 26 -15.12 -45.24 -36.13
N ALA A 27 -14.24 -45.20 -35.13
CA ALA A 27 -14.15 -46.25 -34.09
C ALA A 27 -14.13 -45.73 -32.64
N ALA A 28 -14.83 -44.63 -32.34
CA ALA A 28 -15.04 -44.16 -30.97
C ALA A 28 -16.45 -43.57 -30.81
N ASP A 29 -17.49 -44.35 -31.10
CA ASP A 29 -18.88 -44.02 -30.75
C ASP A 29 -19.75 -45.29 -30.77
N VAL A 30 -19.61 -46.17 -29.75
CA VAL A 30 -20.62 -47.19 -29.43
C VAL A 30 -20.54 -47.53 -27.92
N GLU A 31 -21.73 -47.61 -27.29
CA GLU A 31 -22.10 -48.02 -25.91
C GLU A 31 -21.97 -46.94 -24.81
N SER A 32 -23.02 -46.51 -24.09
CA SER A 32 -24.27 -47.20 -23.72
C SER A 32 -25.42 -46.22 -23.44
N SER A 33 -26.65 -46.67 -23.78
CA SER A 33 -27.93 -46.06 -23.42
C SER A 33 -28.55 -46.76 -22.22
N ALA A 34 -29.08 -46.02 -21.24
CA ALA A 34 -30.36 -46.32 -20.57
C ALA A 34 -30.76 -45.25 -19.52
N GLY A 35 -31.88 -44.55 -19.78
CA GLY A 35 -32.99 -44.39 -18.84
C GLY A 35 -32.97 -43.24 -17.80
N GLY A 36 -33.98 -42.36 -17.91
CA GLY A 36 -34.69 -41.80 -16.74
C GLY A 36 -34.64 -40.28 -16.57
N GLY A 37 -35.74 -39.59 -16.90
CA GLY A 37 -35.89 -38.15 -16.73
C GLY A 37 -36.09 -37.69 -15.27
N GLY A 38 -35.90 -36.39 -15.03
CA GLY A 38 -36.34 -35.71 -13.81
C GLY A 38 -35.47 -34.52 -13.40
N GLY A 39 -36.04 -33.31 -13.51
CA GLY A 39 -35.75 -32.19 -12.62
C GLY A 39 -34.40 -31.49 -12.74
N ARG A 40 -34.40 -30.26 -13.28
CA ARG A 40 -33.33 -29.27 -13.02
C ARG A 40 -33.22 -29.01 -11.51
N ARG A 41 -32.30 -29.70 -10.83
CA ARG A 41 -31.73 -29.27 -9.54
C ARG A 41 -30.42 -28.54 -9.81
N HIS A 42 -30.27 -27.37 -9.22
CA HIS A 42 -29.02 -26.62 -9.16
C HIS A 42 -27.88 -27.53 -8.66
N SER A 43 -26.81 -27.65 -9.46
CA SER A 43 -25.55 -28.27 -9.00
C SER A 43 -24.67 -27.21 -8.34
N PRO A 44 -24.06 -27.47 -7.16
CA PRO A 44 -23.13 -26.54 -6.52
C PRO A 44 -21.82 -26.45 -7.32
N ARG A 45 -21.19 -25.27 -7.34
CA ARG A 45 -19.86 -25.04 -7.95
C ARG A 45 -18.86 -26.07 -7.41
N ARG A 46 -18.18 -26.82 -8.29
CA ARG A 46 -17.10 -27.75 -7.93
C ARG A 46 -15.95 -26.99 -7.24
N THR A 47 -15.52 -27.45 -6.07
CA THR A 47 -14.33 -26.97 -5.35
C THR A 47 -13.04 -27.39 -6.09
N ARG A 48 -12.05 -26.49 -6.19
CA ARG A 48 -10.75 -26.69 -6.88
C ARG A 48 -9.84 -27.69 -6.16
N TYR A 49 -10.03 -27.86 -4.86
CA TYR A 49 -9.22 -28.70 -3.99
C TYR A 49 -10.11 -29.72 -3.27
N SER A 50 -9.54 -30.88 -2.95
CA SER A 50 -10.26 -31.95 -2.24
C SER A 50 -9.98 -32.01 -0.74
N ARG A 51 -8.85 -31.44 -0.29
CA ARG A 51 -8.37 -31.50 1.10
C ARG A 51 -7.26 -30.48 1.36
N VAL A 52 -6.97 -30.25 2.64
CA VAL A 52 -5.83 -29.45 3.10
C VAL A 52 -4.83 -30.29 3.90
N PHE A 53 -3.53 -30.05 3.69
CA PHE A 53 -2.45 -30.49 4.56
C PHE A 53 -1.84 -29.27 5.22
N SER A 54 -1.74 -29.23 6.54
CA SER A 54 -1.25 -28.06 7.27
C SER A 54 -0.11 -28.38 8.23
N PHE A 55 0.86 -27.48 8.32
CA PHE A 55 2.10 -27.56 9.10
C PHE A 55 2.25 -26.30 9.94
N GLY A 56 2.94 -26.34 11.07
CA GLY A 56 3.15 -25.16 11.91
C GLY A 56 3.09 -25.45 13.40
N ASP A 57 2.83 -24.43 14.21
CA ASP A 57 2.80 -24.55 15.66
C ASP A 57 1.40 -24.31 16.26
N SER A 58 1.32 -23.72 17.45
CA SER A 58 0.08 -23.43 18.18
C SER A 58 -0.87 -22.49 17.44
N LEU A 59 -0.39 -21.67 16.50
CA LEU A 59 -1.25 -20.81 15.66
C LEU A 59 -2.01 -21.60 14.59
N THR A 60 -1.59 -22.84 14.31
CA THR A 60 -2.15 -23.71 13.26
C THR A 60 -2.69 -25.04 13.80
N ASP A 61 -2.31 -25.45 15.01
CA ASP A 61 -2.71 -26.72 15.63
C ASP A 61 -4.23 -26.83 15.88
N THR A 62 -4.89 -27.76 15.20
CA THR A 62 -6.34 -27.99 15.33
C THR A 62 -6.74 -28.98 16.43
N GLY A 63 -5.78 -29.51 17.21
CA GLY A 63 -6.05 -30.38 18.36
C GLY A 63 -4.98 -31.43 18.70
N ASN A 64 -3.83 -31.46 18.04
CA ASN A 64 -2.71 -32.34 18.38
C ASN A 64 -2.16 -32.05 19.78
N ALA A 65 -2.13 -30.80 20.21
CA ALA A 65 -1.69 -30.42 21.55
C ALA A 65 -2.50 -31.08 22.68
N ALA A 66 -3.77 -31.42 22.44
CA ALA A 66 -4.61 -32.12 23.41
C ALA A 66 -4.25 -33.62 23.55
N ILE A 67 -3.54 -34.19 22.57
CA ILE A 67 -3.24 -35.63 22.48
C ILE A 67 -1.78 -35.92 22.81
N LEU A 68 -0.85 -35.05 22.38
CA LEU A 68 0.57 -35.25 22.59
C LEU A 68 0.90 -35.22 24.09
N PRO A 69 1.55 -36.26 24.67
CA PRO A 69 1.83 -36.31 26.11
C PRO A 69 2.64 -35.13 26.66
N ALA A 70 3.45 -34.47 25.83
CA ALA A 70 4.25 -33.31 26.23
C ALA A 70 3.40 -32.03 26.46
N THR A 71 2.20 -31.95 25.87
CA THR A 71 1.32 -30.76 25.92
C THR A 71 -0.07 -31.07 26.47
N ALA A 72 -0.45 -32.36 26.53
CA ALA A 72 -1.73 -32.81 27.05
C ALA A 72 -1.90 -32.41 28.52
N GLY A 73 -3.04 -31.79 28.85
CA GLY A 73 -3.28 -31.20 30.17
C GLY A 73 -2.73 -29.78 30.35
N GLY A 74 -2.14 -29.20 29.30
CA GLY A 74 -1.70 -27.82 29.24
C GLY A 74 -2.84 -26.78 29.30
N PRO A 75 -2.53 -25.49 29.11
CA PRO A 75 -3.53 -24.42 29.18
C PRO A 75 -4.62 -24.54 28.10
N PHE A 76 -4.26 -24.95 26.88
CA PHE A 76 -5.19 -25.01 25.72
C PHE A 76 -6.30 -26.07 25.86
N THR A 77 -6.20 -26.97 26.83
CA THR A 77 -7.20 -28.01 27.12
C THR A 77 -8.15 -27.61 28.25
N ARG A 78 -8.14 -26.34 28.70
CA ARG A 78 -8.93 -25.84 29.84
C ARG A 78 -9.62 -24.51 29.49
N PRO A 79 -10.77 -24.18 30.10
CA PRO A 79 -11.40 -22.87 29.89
C PRO A 79 -10.45 -21.72 30.30
N PRO A 80 -10.53 -20.55 29.65
CA PRO A 80 -11.53 -20.09 28.68
C PRO A 80 -11.22 -20.37 27.19
N TYR A 81 -10.26 -21.23 26.85
CA TYR A 81 -10.00 -21.55 25.43
C TYR A 81 -11.22 -22.17 24.76
N GLY A 82 -11.49 -21.75 23.52
CA GLY A 82 -12.66 -22.16 22.73
C GLY A 82 -13.99 -21.48 23.11
N MET A 83 -14.02 -20.52 24.04
CA MET A 83 -15.25 -19.87 24.51
C MET A 83 -16.12 -19.17 23.45
N THR A 84 -15.56 -18.61 22.37
CA THR A 84 -16.32 -17.79 21.39
C THR A 84 -17.01 -18.61 20.31
N PHE A 85 -16.49 -19.79 19.96
CA PHE A 85 -17.08 -20.64 18.92
C PHE A 85 -17.42 -22.06 19.39
N TYR A 86 -16.48 -22.76 20.03
CA TYR A 86 -16.68 -24.15 20.45
C TYR A 86 -17.44 -24.25 21.78
N HIS A 87 -17.38 -23.20 22.60
CA HIS A 87 -17.90 -23.13 23.97
C HIS A 87 -17.31 -24.19 24.93
N HIS A 88 -16.22 -24.85 24.52
CA HIS A 88 -15.39 -25.75 25.32
C HIS A 88 -13.97 -25.81 24.74
N PRO A 89 -12.96 -26.19 25.54
CA PRO A 89 -11.59 -26.30 25.06
C PRO A 89 -11.43 -27.47 24.08
N THR A 90 -10.75 -27.23 22.97
CA THR A 90 -10.50 -28.22 21.91
C THR A 90 -9.01 -28.56 21.75
N GLY A 91 -8.14 -27.97 22.58
CA GLY A 91 -6.69 -28.03 22.40
C GLY A 91 -6.12 -26.94 21.49
N ARG A 92 -6.98 -26.06 20.96
CA ARG A 92 -6.60 -24.91 20.12
C ARG A 92 -6.20 -23.72 20.98
N ALA A 93 -5.11 -23.06 20.62
CA ALA A 93 -4.62 -21.89 21.32
C ALA A 93 -5.33 -20.59 20.85
N SER A 94 -6.64 -20.51 21.04
CA SER A 94 -7.45 -19.32 20.75
C SER A 94 -8.74 -19.33 21.59
N ASP A 95 -9.41 -18.18 21.71
CA ASP A 95 -10.78 -18.12 22.24
C ASP A 95 -11.78 -18.87 21.34
N GLY A 96 -11.45 -19.15 20.08
CA GLY A 96 -12.34 -19.86 19.15
C GLY A 96 -11.61 -20.51 17.98
N ARG A 97 -11.93 -20.07 16.76
CA ARG A 97 -11.36 -20.61 15.50
C ARG A 97 -9.98 -20.03 15.18
N LEU A 98 -9.14 -20.85 14.54
CA LEU A 98 -7.83 -20.52 13.98
C LEU A 98 -7.94 -20.07 12.52
N VAL A 99 -6.86 -19.48 11.98
CA VAL A 99 -6.78 -19.06 10.56
C VAL A 99 -7.19 -20.19 9.61
N ILE A 100 -6.71 -21.42 9.88
CA ILE A 100 -6.99 -22.59 9.04
C ILE A 100 -8.48 -22.92 8.95
N ASP A 101 -9.28 -22.70 10.01
CA ASP A 101 -10.72 -22.97 10.00
C ASP A 101 -11.46 -22.04 9.04
N PHE A 102 -11.04 -20.77 8.99
CA PHE A 102 -11.60 -19.79 8.07
C PHE A 102 -11.18 -20.06 6.63
N LEU A 103 -9.94 -20.53 6.41
CA LEU A 103 -9.47 -20.94 5.08
C LEU A 103 -10.26 -22.13 4.54
N VAL A 104 -10.45 -23.19 5.32
CA VAL A 104 -11.22 -24.36 4.87
C VAL A 104 -12.70 -24.01 4.67
N LYS A 105 -13.28 -23.18 5.55
CA LYS A 105 -14.66 -22.69 5.39
C LYS A 105 -14.84 -21.91 4.09
N ALA A 106 -13.93 -20.97 3.79
CA ALA A 106 -14.01 -20.16 2.59
C ALA A 106 -13.77 -20.96 1.29
N LEU A 107 -12.94 -22.00 1.36
CA LEU A 107 -12.64 -22.87 0.22
C LEU A 107 -13.65 -24.03 0.05
N GLY A 108 -14.62 -24.18 0.95
CA GLY A 108 -15.57 -25.29 0.95
C GLY A 108 -14.92 -26.65 1.20
N LEU A 109 -13.81 -26.67 1.97
CA LEU A 109 -13.06 -27.87 2.30
C LEU A 109 -13.49 -28.44 3.66
N PRO A 110 -13.39 -29.76 3.86
CA PRO A 110 -13.57 -30.35 5.17
C PRO A 110 -12.46 -29.93 6.13
N GLU A 111 -12.77 -29.87 7.42
CA GLU A 111 -11.78 -29.63 8.47
C GLU A 111 -10.72 -30.74 8.49
N PRO A 112 -9.42 -30.41 8.58
CA PRO A 112 -8.36 -31.41 8.62
C PRO A 112 -8.35 -32.15 9.96
N THR A 113 -8.12 -33.45 9.91
CA THR A 113 -7.94 -34.27 11.12
C THR A 113 -6.58 -33.96 11.75
N PRO A 114 -6.49 -33.69 13.06
CA PRO A 114 -5.21 -33.63 13.76
C PRO A 114 -4.47 -34.95 13.57
N TYR A 115 -3.21 -34.92 13.15
CA TYR A 115 -2.41 -36.10 12.84
C TYR A 115 -2.45 -37.16 13.96
N LEU A 116 -2.34 -36.75 15.23
CA LEU A 116 -2.33 -37.65 16.37
C LEU A 116 -3.70 -38.26 16.70
N ALA A 117 -4.79 -37.73 16.14
CA ALA A 117 -6.14 -38.27 16.30
C ALA A 117 -6.46 -39.39 15.28
N GLY A 118 -5.78 -39.41 14.13
CA GLY A 118 -6.01 -40.39 13.07
C GLY A 118 -5.03 -41.56 13.12
N LYS A 119 -5.46 -42.74 12.64
CA LYS A 119 -4.61 -43.95 12.59
C LYS A 119 -4.66 -44.66 11.25
N THR A 120 -5.70 -44.40 10.46
CA THR A 120 -5.98 -45.12 9.22
C THR A 120 -6.07 -44.17 8.04
N ALA A 121 -5.94 -44.71 6.82
CA ALA A 121 -6.17 -43.94 5.60
C ALA A 121 -7.56 -43.29 5.56
N ALA A 122 -8.58 -43.90 6.18
CA ALA A 122 -9.94 -43.38 6.24
C ALA A 122 -10.02 -42.07 7.05
N ASP A 123 -9.29 -42.00 8.16
CA ASP A 123 -9.25 -40.82 9.04
C ASP A 123 -8.69 -39.61 8.30
N PHE A 124 -7.68 -39.82 7.46
CA PHE A 124 -6.96 -38.75 6.77
C PHE A 124 -7.50 -38.37 5.38
N ARG A 125 -8.57 -39.02 4.88
CA ARG A 125 -9.09 -38.77 3.52
C ARG A 125 -9.48 -37.30 3.26
N ARG A 126 -9.89 -36.60 4.32
CA ARG A 126 -10.38 -35.22 4.29
C ARG A 126 -9.27 -34.17 4.48
N GLY A 127 -8.04 -34.58 4.76
CA GLY A 127 -6.92 -33.67 5.04
C GLY A 127 -6.38 -33.85 6.44
N VAL A 128 -5.18 -33.32 6.69
CA VAL A 128 -4.43 -33.52 7.94
C VAL A 128 -3.79 -32.23 8.42
N ASN A 129 -3.85 -32.01 9.73
CA ASN A 129 -3.11 -30.97 10.41
C ASN A 129 -1.96 -31.64 11.18
N PHE A 130 -0.74 -31.38 10.72
CA PHE A 130 0.51 -31.88 11.31
C PHE A 130 1.05 -30.94 12.41
N ALA A 131 0.54 -29.71 12.46
CA ALA A 131 0.98 -28.68 13.40
C ALA A 131 0.77 -29.10 14.86
N VAL A 132 1.73 -28.76 15.73
CA VAL A 132 1.68 -29.06 17.17
C VAL A 132 1.98 -27.80 17.97
N GLY A 133 1.16 -27.50 18.98
CA GLY A 133 1.39 -26.40 19.90
C GLY A 133 2.79 -26.43 20.52
N GLY A 134 3.57 -25.36 20.31
CA GLY A 134 4.96 -25.24 20.79
C GLY A 134 6.02 -25.94 19.93
N ALA A 135 5.66 -26.44 18.73
CA ALA A 135 6.62 -27.01 17.79
C ALA A 135 7.65 -25.97 17.33
N THR A 136 8.86 -26.44 17.03
CA THR A 136 9.98 -25.62 16.55
C THR A 136 10.23 -25.86 15.07
N ALA A 137 10.82 -24.90 14.36
CA ALA A 137 11.32 -25.17 13.02
C ALA A 137 12.52 -26.12 13.09
N LEU A 138 13.45 -25.86 14.01
CA LEU A 138 14.68 -26.63 14.22
C LEU A 138 14.45 -27.87 15.09
N ASP A 139 15.33 -28.85 14.96
CA ASP A 139 15.25 -30.06 15.80
C ASP A 139 15.58 -29.71 17.28
N PRO A 140 14.80 -30.19 18.27
CA PRO A 140 15.08 -29.98 19.68
C PRO A 140 16.49 -30.40 20.12
N ALA A 141 17.09 -31.43 19.49
CA ALA A 141 18.47 -31.82 19.76
C ALA A 141 19.48 -30.80 19.21
N PHE A 142 19.20 -30.18 18.07
CA PHE A 142 20.00 -29.07 17.54
C PHE A 142 19.95 -27.85 18.47
N LEU A 143 18.74 -27.46 18.91
CA LEU A 143 18.58 -26.37 19.89
C LEU A 143 19.34 -26.68 21.19
N LYS A 144 19.25 -27.92 21.69
CA LYS A 144 19.99 -28.37 22.87
C LYS A 144 21.50 -28.28 22.71
N SER A 145 22.03 -28.57 21.52
CA SER A 145 23.45 -28.41 21.21
C SER A 145 23.94 -26.96 21.28
N ARG A 146 23.02 -25.99 21.10
CA ARG A 146 23.25 -24.55 21.21
C ARG A 146 22.90 -23.98 22.59
N GLY A 147 22.62 -24.84 23.57
CA GLY A 147 22.26 -24.43 24.94
C GLY A 147 20.81 -23.99 25.11
N MET A 148 19.95 -24.21 24.11
CA MET A 148 18.52 -23.88 24.15
C MET A 148 17.70 -25.15 24.38
N THR A 149 16.67 -25.09 25.22
CA THR A 149 15.84 -26.27 25.51
C THR A 149 14.42 -26.04 25.02
N SER A 150 13.99 -26.81 24.02
CA SER A 150 12.58 -26.86 23.61
C SER A 150 11.76 -27.68 24.62
N SER A 151 10.58 -27.18 24.96
CA SER A 151 9.60 -27.86 25.81
C SER A 151 8.80 -28.94 25.06
N VAL A 152 8.83 -28.94 23.73
CA VAL A 152 8.06 -29.85 22.86
C VAL A 152 9.01 -30.67 21.98
N PRO A 153 8.90 -32.02 21.96
CA PRO A 153 9.79 -32.89 21.19
C PRO A 153 9.40 -32.98 19.69
N VAL A 154 8.78 -31.94 19.14
CA VAL A 154 8.26 -31.90 17.76
C VAL A 154 8.87 -30.70 17.03
N SER A 155 9.37 -30.97 15.82
CA SER A 155 9.86 -29.97 14.89
C SER A 155 9.17 -30.07 13.53
N LEU A 156 9.37 -29.08 12.66
CA LEU A 156 8.93 -29.12 11.27
C LEU A 156 9.47 -30.36 10.51
N SER A 157 10.62 -30.88 10.90
CA SER A 157 11.16 -32.13 10.35
C SER A 157 10.33 -33.36 10.76
N ASN A 158 9.77 -33.37 11.97
CA ASN A 158 8.82 -34.41 12.40
C ASN A 158 7.52 -34.31 11.61
N GLU A 159 6.97 -33.11 11.44
CA GLU A 159 5.74 -32.87 10.67
C GLU A 159 5.89 -33.27 9.20
N THR A 160 7.05 -32.99 8.60
CA THR A 160 7.38 -33.40 7.23
C THR A 160 7.44 -34.93 7.10
N ARG A 161 7.96 -35.63 8.11
CA ARG A 161 7.97 -37.10 8.15
C ARG A 161 6.55 -37.67 8.29
N TRP A 162 5.73 -37.08 9.15
CA TRP A 162 4.32 -37.46 9.29
C TRP A 162 3.53 -37.26 8.00
N PHE A 163 3.82 -36.20 7.25
CA PHE A 163 3.26 -36.02 5.92
C PHE A 163 3.65 -37.17 4.98
N GLN A 164 4.91 -37.58 4.97
CA GLN A 164 5.35 -38.72 4.16
C GLN A 164 4.63 -40.01 4.57
N ASP A 165 4.49 -40.28 5.86
CA ASP A 165 3.79 -41.45 6.38
C ASP A 165 2.29 -41.44 6.00
N VAL A 166 1.62 -40.29 6.13
CA VAL A 166 0.22 -40.12 5.69
C VAL A 166 0.08 -40.30 4.19
N LEU A 167 1.02 -39.78 3.40
CA LEU A 167 0.98 -39.93 1.95
C LEU A 167 1.15 -41.40 1.53
N GLN A 168 1.97 -42.16 2.25
CA GLN A 168 2.10 -43.61 2.10
C GLN A 168 0.81 -44.36 2.48
N LEU A 169 0.12 -43.92 3.52
CA LEU A 169 -1.17 -44.49 3.93
C LEU A 169 -2.30 -44.18 2.93
N LEU A 170 -2.31 -42.98 2.35
CA LEU A 170 -3.37 -42.54 1.44
C LEU A 170 -3.22 -43.07 0.01
N GLY A 171 -2.00 -43.37 -0.44
CA GLY A 171 -1.74 -43.84 -1.82
C GLY A 171 -0.81 -45.05 -1.85
N ALA A 172 -1.24 -46.13 -2.51
CA ALA A 172 -0.47 -47.37 -2.66
C ALA A 172 0.62 -47.25 -3.73
N SER A 173 0.43 -46.37 -4.73
CA SER A 173 1.34 -46.16 -5.85
C SER A 173 1.90 -44.73 -5.91
N ALA A 174 3.02 -44.53 -6.62
CA ALA A 174 3.60 -43.20 -6.84
C ALA A 174 2.63 -42.24 -7.56
N HIS A 175 1.80 -42.78 -8.46
CA HIS A 175 0.80 -42.01 -9.19
C HIS A 175 -0.35 -41.52 -8.28
N GLU A 176 -0.83 -42.37 -7.37
CA GLU A 176 -1.86 -41.98 -6.40
C GLU A 176 -1.35 -40.91 -5.44
N LYS A 177 -0.12 -41.06 -4.93
CA LYS A 177 0.53 -40.08 -4.05
C LYS A 177 0.66 -38.71 -4.74
N HIS A 178 1.14 -38.70 -5.98
CA HIS A 178 1.22 -37.49 -6.79
C HIS A 178 -0.16 -36.86 -7.04
N THR A 179 -1.19 -37.67 -7.31
CA THR A 179 -2.55 -37.18 -7.53
C THR A 179 -3.15 -36.58 -6.27
N ILE A 180 -2.93 -37.22 -5.11
CA ILE A 180 -3.34 -36.71 -3.81
C ILE A 180 -2.68 -35.35 -3.54
N ALA A 181 -1.37 -35.23 -3.74
CA ALA A 181 -0.66 -33.97 -3.52
C ALA A 181 -1.13 -32.88 -4.51
N ALA A 182 -1.26 -33.19 -5.81
CA ALA A 182 -1.65 -32.23 -6.83
C ALA A 182 -3.08 -31.69 -6.67
N SER A 183 -3.97 -32.43 -6.00
CA SER A 183 -5.36 -32.03 -5.74
C SER A 183 -5.57 -31.42 -4.34
N SER A 184 -4.51 -31.20 -3.58
CA SER A 184 -4.55 -30.69 -2.20
C SER A 184 -3.95 -29.28 -2.12
N ILE A 185 -4.38 -28.53 -1.10
CA ILE A 185 -3.71 -27.28 -0.70
C ILE A 185 -2.80 -27.56 0.50
N PHE A 186 -1.59 -27.01 0.48
CA PHE A 186 -0.61 -27.12 1.55
C PHE A 186 -0.50 -25.77 2.26
N TYR A 187 -0.74 -25.74 3.57
CA TYR A 187 -0.67 -24.53 4.39
C TYR A 187 0.41 -24.68 5.46
N PHE A 188 1.54 -24.02 5.28
CA PHE A 188 2.53 -23.81 6.32
C PHE A 188 2.14 -22.56 7.08
N GLY A 189 1.66 -22.74 8.31
CA GLY A 189 1.44 -21.67 9.27
C GLY A 189 2.75 -21.02 9.68
N GLU A 190 2.66 -20.03 10.57
CA GLU A 190 3.87 -19.47 11.16
C GLU A 190 4.61 -20.58 11.93
N ILE A 191 5.92 -20.62 11.71
CA ILE A 191 6.83 -21.54 12.40
C ILE A 191 8.22 -20.93 12.45
N GLY A 192 8.85 -21.00 13.62
CA GLY A 192 10.12 -20.34 13.92
C GLY A 192 10.05 -19.38 15.10
N PHE A 193 8.85 -18.89 15.46
CA PHE A 193 8.66 -18.07 16.66
C PHE A 193 9.14 -18.78 17.93
N ASN A 194 8.79 -20.06 18.10
CA ASN A 194 9.21 -20.84 19.27
C ASN A 194 10.74 -20.95 19.36
N ASP A 195 11.43 -21.12 18.23
CA ASP A 195 12.91 -21.13 18.15
C ASP A 195 13.50 -19.81 18.65
N TYR A 196 12.92 -18.68 18.26
CA TYR A 196 13.33 -17.36 18.74
C TYR A 196 13.00 -17.15 20.21
N SER A 197 11.82 -17.58 20.67
CA SER A 197 11.41 -17.47 22.07
C SER A 197 12.34 -18.27 22.98
N PHE A 198 12.73 -19.50 22.60
CA PHE A 198 13.70 -20.30 23.34
C PHE A 198 15.12 -19.71 23.30
N ALA A 199 15.52 -19.10 22.19
CA ALA A 199 16.79 -18.40 22.07
C ALA A 199 16.88 -17.18 22.98
N LEU A 200 15.79 -16.41 23.07
CA LEU A 200 15.70 -15.23 23.93
C LEU A 200 15.59 -15.60 25.41
N SER A 201 15.00 -16.75 25.72
CA SER A 201 14.83 -17.25 27.09
C SER A 201 16.03 -18.04 27.63
N ALA A 202 17.07 -18.27 26.83
CA ALA A 202 18.29 -18.97 27.25
C ALA A 202 19.15 -18.10 28.17
N GLY A 203 20.03 -18.71 28.98
CA GLY A 203 20.88 -18.01 29.96
C GLY A 203 21.87 -16.98 29.38
N ASN A 204 22.04 -16.93 28.06
CA ASN A 204 22.81 -15.94 27.29
C ASN A 204 21.98 -15.29 26.16
N GLY A 205 20.64 -15.35 26.25
CA GLY A 205 19.71 -14.96 25.19
C GLY A 205 19.81 -13.48 24.81
N THR A 206 19.98 -13.22 23.51
CA THR A 206 19.96 -11.88 22.91
C THR A 206 19.26 -11.94 21.55
N VAL A 207 18.83 -10.79 21.02
CA VAL A 207 18.30 -10.72 19.65
C VAL A 207 19.34 -11.20 18.64
N ASP A 208 20.63 -11.01 18.91
CA ASP A 208 21.70 -11.44 18.01
C ASP A 208 21.82 -12.98 17.99
N VAL A 209 21.63 -13.63 19.14
CA VAL A 209 21.53 -15.10 19.22
C VAL A 209 20.29 -15.59 18.46
N ALA A 210 19.13 -14.95 18.63
CA ALA A 210 17.92 -15.31 17.90
C ALA A 210 18.06 -15.09 16.38
N ALA A 211 18.67 -13.98 15.96
CA ALA A 211 18.98 -13.66 14.57
C ALA A 211 19.93 -14.69 13.94
N SER A 212 20.87 -15.24 14.72
CA SER A 212 21.79 -16.28 14.24
C SER A 212 21.11 -17.60 13.85
N LEU A 213 19.87 -17.85 14.32
CA LEU A 213 19.09 -19.05 13.97
C LEU A 213 18.30 -18.90 12.66
N VAL A 214 18.12 -17.67 12.17
CA VAL A 214 17.34 -17.38 10.96
C VAL A 214 17.78 -18.25 9.77
N PRO A 215 19.09 -18.40 9.45
CA PRO A 215 19.51 -19.22 8.31
C PRO A 215 19.09 -20.68 8.43
N ASP A 216 19.26 -21.26 9.62
CA ASP A 216 18.91 -22.66 9.89
C ASP A 216 17.40 -22.88 9.81
N ILE A 217 16.62 -21.96 10.38
CA ILE A 217 15.14 -22.00 10.37
C ILE A 217 14.63 -21.96 8.92
N ILE A 218 15.13 -21.02 8.11
CA ILE A 218 14.75 -20.90 6.69
C ILE A 218 15.17 -22.14 5.89
N ALA A 219 16.34 -22.72 6.19
CA ALA A 219 16.79 -23.93 5.53
C ALA A 219 15.84 -25.12 5.78
N VAL A 220 15.35 -25.28 7.01
CA VAL A 220 14.39 -26.35 7.34
C VAL A 220 13.02 -26.09 6.71
N ILE A 221 12.52 -24.85 6.72
CA ILE A 221 11.25 -24.49 6.04
C ILE A 221 11.36 -24.78 4.54
N ARG A 222 12.47 -24.39 3.90
CA ARG A 222 12.73 -24.67 2.48
C ARG A 222 12.75 -26.18 2.21
N SER A 223 13.37 -26.97 3.09
CA SER A 223 13.41 -28.43 2.98
C SER A 223 12.00 -29.04 3.03
N ALA A 224 11.17 -28.60 3.98
CA ALA A 224 9.79 -29.06 4.13
C ALA A 224 8.91 -28.71 2.91
N VAL A 225 9.02 -27.47 2.40
CA VAL A 225 8.33 -27.04 1.17
C VAL A 225 8.80 -27.87 -0.03
N THR A 226 10.11 -28.11 -0.14
CA THR A 226 10.68 -28.93 -1.22
C THR A 226 10.13 -30.35 -1.17
N ALA A 227 9.97 -30.93 0.02
CA ALA A 227 9.42 -32.26 0.20
C ALA A 227 7.96 -32.39 -0.28
N VAL A 228 7.12 -31.38 -0.02
CA VAL A 228 5.71 -31.42 -0.48
C VAL A 228 5.57 -31.17 -1.98
N ILE A 229 6.40 -30.30 -2.56
CA ILE A 229 6.45 -30.11 -4.02
C ILE A 229 6.97 -31.39 -4.70
N ALA A 230 7.95 -32.08 -4.09
CA ALA A 230 8.47 -33.35 -4.62
C ALA A 230 7.39 -34.44 -4.62
N ALA A 231 6.46 -34.36 -3.68
CA ALA A 231 5.30 -35.23 -3.62
C ALA A 231 4.21 -34.89 -4.67
N GLY A 232 4.31 -33.74 -5.36
CA GLY A 232 3.37 -33.30 -6.41
C GLY A 232 2.48 -32.12 -6.01
N ALA A 233 2.78 -31.40 -4.93
CA ALA A 233 2.01 -30.23 -4.51
C ALA A 233 2.03 -29.12 -5.59
N ARG A 234 0.85 -28.56 -5.89
CA ARG A 234 0.68 -27.45 -6.84
C ARG A 234 0.34 -26.12 -6.19
N THR A 235 -0.21 -26.16 -4.97
CA THR A 235 -0.63 -24.98 -4.23
C THR A 235 -0.07 -25.07 -2.82
N VAL A 236 0.91 -24.23 -2.53
CA VAL A 236 1.54 -24.11 -1.22
C VAL A 236 1.37 -22.67 -0.72
N VAL A 237 0.93 -22.51 0.51
CA VAL A 237 0.82 -21.25 1.22
C VAL A 237 1.82 -21.31 2.38
N VAL A 238 2.72 -20.34 2.46
CA VAL A 238 3.68 -20.21 3.57
C VAL A 238 3.42 -18.90 4.28
N ALA A 239 3.04 -18.96 5.55
CA ALA A 239 2.88 -17.77 6.38
C ALA A 239 4.25 -17.21 6.77
N GLY A 240 4.36 -15.88 6.83
CA GLY A 240 5.56 -15.22 7.33
C GLY A 240 5.54 -15.07 8.83
N MET A 241 6.72 -14.80 9.39
CA MET A 241 6.90 -14.41 10.79
C MET A 241 6.07 -13.16 11.10
N ILE A 242 5.33 -13.22 12.21
CA ILE A 242 4.49 -12.11 12.69
C ILE A 242 5.36 -11.03 13.35
N PRO A 243 4.86 -9.80 13.57
CA PRO A 243 5.63 -8.74 14.26
C PRO A 243 5.82 -9.06 15.76
N ILE A 244 6.83 -9.87 16.03
CA ILE A 244 7.13 -10.42 17.36
C ILE A 244 7.27 -9.32 18.42
N GLY A 245 7.80 -8.16 18.06
CA GLY A 245 7.99 -7.02 18.97
C GLY A 245 6.70 -6.39 19.47
N CYS A 246 5.57 -6.87 18.97
CA CYS A 246 4.25 -6.38 19.32
C CYS A 246 3.39 -7.40 20.05
N GLU A 247 3.92 -8.58 20.33
CA GLU A 247 3.21 -9.57 21.14
C GLU A 247 3.25 -9.15 22.62
N PRO A 248 2.12 -9.20 23.34
CA PRO A 248 2.06 -8.80 24.76
C PRO A 248 3.07 -9.55 25.63
N GLU A 249 3.40 -10.80 25.30
CA GLU A 249 4.49 -11.56 25.93
C GLU A 249 5.84 -10.83 25.80
N MET A 250 6.22 -10.45 24.58
CA MET A 250 7.50 -9.79 24.31
C MET A 250 7.58 -8.40 24.94
N LEU A 251 6.45 -7.71 24.96
CA LEU A 251 6.32 -6.40 25.60
C LEU A 251 6.43 -6.49 27.13
N ALA A 252 5.93 -7.58 27.71
CA ALA A 252 5.98 -7.85 29.15
C ALA A 252 7.34 -8.44 29.60
N LEU A 253 7.99 -9.25 28.78
CA LEU A 253 9.32 -9.83 29.04
C LEU A 253 10.45 -8.79 28.92
N PHE A 254 10.25 -7.78 28.08
CA PHE A 254 11.22 -6.70 27.85
C PHE A 254 10.64 -5.31 28.15
N PRO A 255 10.17 -5.02 29.39
CA PRO A 255 9.58 -3.74 29.73
C PRO A 255 10.70 -2.70 29.97
N GLY A 256 10.97 -1.87 28.96
CA GLY A 256 11.66 -0.57 29.03
C GLY A 256 12.85 -0.41 30.00
N GLY A 257 14.06 -0.69 29.53
CA GLY A 257 15.31 -0.07 30.03
C GLY A 257 15.87 0.89 28.98
N ALA A 258 16.43 2.03 29.41
CA ALA A 258 16.89 3.14 28.57
C ALA A 258 17.67 2.71 27.30
N GLY A 259 17.00 2.79 26.15
CA GLY A 259 17.56 2.50 24.83
C GLY A 259 16.44 2.55 23.79
N ASN A 260 16.64 3.28 22.70
CA ASN A 260 15.65 3.70 21.69
C ASN A 260 15.00 2.56 20.86
N TYR A 261 14.47 1.50 21.50
CA TYR A 261 13.96 0.31 20.80
C TYR A 261 12.44 0.24 20.71
N TYR A 262 11.70 1.27 21.10
CA TYR A 262 10.25 1.33 20.89
C TYR A 262 9.92 2.20 19.68
N ASP A 263 9.01 1.73 18.83
CA ASP A 263 8.38 2.57 17.82
C ASP A 263 7.36 3.48 18.54
N PRO A 264 7.56 4.81 18.55
CA PRO A 264 6.66 5.73 19.22
C PRO A 264 5.29 5.88 18.54
N ALA A 265 5.11 5.36 17.32
CA ALA A 265 3.85 5.36 16.60
C ALA A 265 3.05 4.08 16.86
N SER A 266 3.74 2.98 17.15
CA SER A 266 3.14 1.67 17.27
C SER A 266 3.32 1.06 18.65
N GLY A 267 4.02 1.67 19.61
CA GLY A 267 4.41 1.09 20.90
C GLY A 267 5.01 -0.33 20.88
N CYS A 268 5.52 -0.81 19.74
CA CYS A 268 6.19 -2.11 19.62
C CYS A 268 7.68 -2.00 19.85
N ILE A 269 8.32 -3.11 20.17
CA ILE A 269 9.78 -3.21 20.25
C ILE A 269 10.35 -3.43 18.84
N THR A 270 10.97 -2.39 18.27
CA THR A 270 11.51 -2.37 16.91
C THR A 270 12.52 -3.48 16.67
N ARG A 271 13.41 -3.75 17.63
CA ARG A 271 14.48 -4.75 17.46
C ARG A 271 13.96 -6.20 17.25
N PHE A 272 12.83 -6.56 17.86
CA PHE A 272 12.20 -7.88 17.63
C PHE A 272 11.39 -7.90 16.33
N ASN A 273 10.83 -6.76 15.94
CA ASN A 273 10.22 -6.57 14.63
C ASN A 273 11.25 -6.64 13.50
N ASP A 274 12.47 -6.13 13.72
CA ASP A 274 13.60 -6.24 12.79
C ASP A 274 14.02 -7.70 12.63
N LEU A 275 13.95 -8.53 13.69
CA LEU A 275 14.19 -9.98 13.62
C LEU A 275 13.10 -10.68 12.81
N ALA A 276 11.84 -10.34 13.01
CA ALA A 276 10.73 -10.87 12.20
C ALA A 276 10.88 -10.44 10.72
N GLU A 277 11.27 -9.20 10.48
CA GLU A 277 11.55 -8.69 9.14
C GLU A 277 12.79 -9.38 8.56
N LEU A 278 13.82 -9.65 9.36
CA LEU A 278 14.99 -10.44 8.96
C LEU A 278 14.57 -11.86 8.58
N HIS A 279 13.76 -12.57 9.37
CA HIS A 279 13.24 -13.89 9.01
C HIS A 279 12.49 -13.85 7.67
N ASN A 280 11.56 -12.90 7.53
CA ASN A 280 10.78 -12.72 6.31
C ASN A 280 11.64 -12.31 5.09
N ARG A 281 12.75 -11.59 5.33
CA ARG A 281 13.77 -11.19 4.34
C ARG A 281 14.82 -12.27 4.07
N PHE A 282 15.07 -13.19 5.00
CA PHE A 282 16.08 -14.25 4.86
C PHE A 282 15.55 -15.42 4.04
N GLY A 283 14.22 -15.64 4.08
CA GLY A 283 13.51 -16.34 3.01
C GLY A 283 13.74 -15.73 1.61
N SER A 284 14.30 -14.52 1.54
CA SER A 284 14.62 -13.76 0.33
C SER A 284 16.10 -13.33 0.17
N SER A 285 17.07 -13.77 1.00
CA SER A 285 18.49 -13.31 0.90
C SER A 285 19.55 -14.42 0.82
N PRO A 286 20.11 -14.68 -0.39
CA PRO A 286 21.28 -15.52 -0.62
C PRO A 286 22.65 -14.80 -0.53
N LEU A 287 22.72 -13.57 -0.01
CA LEU A 287 23.76 -12.59 -0.39
C LEU A 287 24.98 -12.44 0.55
N ALA A 288 25.12 -13.24 1.61
CA ALA A 288 26.34 -13.21 2.42
C ALA A 288 27.54 -13.78 1.63
N ALA A 289 28.70 -13.12 1.70
CA ALA A 289 29.94 -13.64 1.15
C ALA A 289 30.45 -14.81 2.01
N CYS A 290 30.76 -15.96 1.42
CA CYS A 290 31.31 -17.06 2.21
C CYS A 290 32.65 -16.67 2.84
N CYS A 291 33.47 -15.84 2.21
CA CYS A 291 34.81 -15.54 2.67
C CYS A 291 35.09 -14.02 2.62
N GLY A 292 35.51 -13.45 3.76
CA GLY A 292 35.77 -12.02 3.89
C GLY A 292 36.09 -11.62 5.34
N SER A 293 36.23 -10.32 5.62
CA SER A 293 36.72 -9.81 6.92
C SER A 293 35.76 -8.83 7.60
N GLY A 294 34.48 -8.81 7.17
CA GLY A 294 33.48 -7.82 7.61
C GLY A 294 32.72 -8.18 8.88
N GLY A 295 32.83 -9.42 9.36
CA GLY A 295 31.97 -9.95 10.43
C GLY A 295 30.51 -10.12 9.98
N GLU A 296 29.71 -10.75 10.83
CA GLU A 296 28.26 -10.91 10.62
C GLU A 296 27.55 -9.53 10.56
N PRO A 297 26.51 -9.35 9.74
CA PRO A 297 25.73 -10.37 9.03
C PRO A 297 26.06 -10.58 7.53
N TYR A 298 27.12 -9.94 7.00
CA TYR A 298 27.43 -9.99 5.55
C TYR A 298 28.81 -10.56 5.21
N ASN A 299 29.69 -10.71 6.21
CA ASN A 299 31.08 -11.13 6.07
C ASN A 299 31.85 -10.37 4.96
N PHE A 300 31.52 -9.09 4.76
CA PHE A 300 32.06 -8.22 3.70
C PHE A 300 32.26 -6.79 4.25
N ASN A 301 33.42 -6.17 4.01
CA ASN A 301 33.75 -4.82 4.50
C ASN A 301 33.81 -3.82 3.34
N VAL A 302 32.92 -2.83 3.32
CA VAL A 302 32.82 -1.82 2.25
C VAL A 302 33.97 -0.79 2.24
N ASN A 303 34.75 -0.69 3.32
CA ASN A 303 35.87 0.25 3.44
C ASN A 303 37.23 -0.36 3.06
N PHE A 304 37.28 -1.64 2.69
CA PHE A 304 38.50 -2.34 2.24
C PHE A 304 38.15 -3.22 1.04
N THR A 305 38.97 -3.23 -0.02
CA THR A 305 38.84 -4.17 -1.14
C THR A 305 39.29 -5.59 -0.73
N GLY A 306 38.60 -6.17 0.26
CA GLY A 306 38.98 -7.43 0.90
C GLY A 306 38.59 -8.65 0.06
N PHE A 307 39.40 -8.97 -0.95
CA PHE A 307 39.36 -10.27 -1.62
C PHE A 307 39.79 -11.40 -0.65
N CYS A 308 39.44 -12.65 -0.95
CA CYS A 308 39.75 -13.84 -0.13
C CYS A 308 41.24 -14.23 0.07
N ALA A 309 42.16 -13.28 0.00
CA ALA A 309 43.58 -13.47 0.26
C ALA A 309 44.18 -12.41 1.20
N THR A 310 43.37 -11.49 1.73
CA THR A 310 43.84 -10.49 2.70
C THR A 310 44.04 -11.09 4.09
N PRO A 311 45.10 -10.70 4.82
CA PRO A 311 45.30 -11.14 6.21
C PRO A 311 44.10 -10.75 7.09
N GLY A 312 43.50 -11.74 7.77
CA GLY A 312 42.34 -11.55 8.65
C GLY A 312 40.98 -11.91 8.04
N SER A 313 40.90 -12.36 6.80
CA SER A 313 39.66 -12.89 6.21
C SER A 313 39.30 -14.27 6.80
N THR A 314 38.03 -14.47 7.10
CA THR A 314 37.44 -15.72 7.61
C THR A 314 36.51 -16.34 6.58
N VAL A 315 36.63 -17.66 6.38
CA VAL A 315 35.76 -18.45 5.50
C VAL A 315 34.57 -18.98 6.30
N CYS A 316 33.42 -19.05 5.64
CA CYS A 316 32.15 -19.46 6.22
C CYS A 316 32.27 -20.88 6.77
N ALA A 317 31.76 -21.07 7.99
CA ALA A 317 31.96 -22.30 8.75
C ALA A 317 31.38 -23.54 8.04
N ASP A 318 30.33 -23.35 7.24
CA ASP A 318 29.61 -24.43 6.54
C ASP A 318 30.14 -24.72 5.12
N GLY A 319 31.23 -24.04 4.73
CA GLY A 319 31.91 -24.21 3.46
C GLY A 319 31.26 -23.49 2.26
N PRO A 320 31.98 -23.34 1.14
CA PRO A 320 31.59 -22.48 0.01
C PRO A 320 30.22 -22.81 -0.59
N SER A 321 29.72 -24.03 -0.41
CA SER A 321 28.47 -24.51 -0.99
C SER A 321 27.20 -23.96 -0.31
N SER A 322 27.32 -23.30 0.84
CA SER A 322 26.18 -22.74 1.57
C SER A 322 25.88 -21.27 1.22
N SER A 323 26.75 -20.59 0.46
CA SER A 323 26.58 -19.18 0.08
C SER A 323 26.55 -18.99 -1.44
N VAL A 324 25.82 -17.97 -1.93
CA VAL A 324 25.81 -17.66 -3.37
C VAL A 324 27.09 -16.96 -3.79
N SER A 325 27.58 -16.05 -2.94
CA SER A 325 28.80 -15.27 -3.15
C SER A 325 29.97 -15.85 -2.36
N TRP A 326 31.14 -15.96 -2.99
CA TRP A 326 32.40 -16.39 -2.39
C TRP A 326 33.04 -15.26 -1.60
N ASP A 327 33.14 -14.05 -2.15
CA ASP A 327 33.87 -12.92 -1.54
C ASP A 327 33.13 -11.57 -1.64
N GLY A 328 31.82 -11.61 -1.87
CA GLY A 328 30.98 -10.44 -2.07
C GLY A 328 30.87 -10.01 -3.53
N ILE A 329 31.72 -10.55 -4.42
CA ILE A 329 31.78 -10.21 -5.84
C ILE A 329 31.67 -11.46 -6.74
N HIS A 330 32.29 -12.58 -6.36
CA HIS A 330 32.35 -13.80 -7.17
C HIS A 330 31.37 -14.88 -6.69
N TYR A 331 30.84 -15.73 -7.58
CA TYR A 331 29.99 -16.87 -7.18
C TYR A 331 30.79 -18.07 -6.66
N THR A 332 30.21 -18.82 -5.73
CA THR A 332 30.78 -20.08 -5.22
C THR A 332 30.69 -21.20 -6.26
N GLU A 333 31.53 -22.24 -6.13
CA GLU A 333 31.54 -23.37 -7.07
C GLU A 333 30.18 -24.10 -7.13
N ALA A 334 29.46 -24.18 -5.99
CA ALA A 334 28.14 -24.79 -5.93
C ALA A 334 27.11 -23.98 -6.73
N THR A 335 27.13 -22.65 -6.61
CA THR A 335 26.30 -21.75 -7.42
C THR A 335 26.68 -21.86 -8.90
N ASN A 336 27.96 -21.93 -9.23
CA ASN A 336 28.40 -22.13 -10.62
C ASN A 336 27.94 -23.48 -11.20
N LYS A 337 27.95 -24.57 -10.42
CA LYS A 337 27.43 -25.89 -10.83
C LYS A 337 25.90 -25.87 -11.00
N LEU A 338 25.18 -25.15 -10.13
CA LEU A 338 23.73 -24.95 -10.24
C LEU A 338 23.35 -24.15 -11.49
N VAL A 339 24.06 -23.05 -11.73
CA VAL A 339 23.90 -22.22 -12.92
C VAL A 339 24.24 -23.03 -14.19
N ALA A 340 25.35 -23.76 -14.19
CA ALA A 340 25.71 -24.63 -15.32
C ALA A 340 24.69 -25.76 -15.57
N ARG A 341 24.13 -26.35 -14.52
CA ARG A 341 23.11 -27.42 -14.64
C ARG A 341 21.77 -26.86 -15.14
N ALA A 342 21.40 -25.67 -14.70
CA ALA A 342 20.21 -24.95 -15.17
C ALA A 342 20.33 -24.53 -16.64
N ILE A 343 21.55 -24.19 -17.09
CA ILE A 343 21.86 -23.85 -18.49
C ILE A 343 21.76 -25.08 -19.42
N LEU A 344 22.02 -26.30 -18.92
CA LEU A 344 22.15 -27.51 -19.76
C LEU A 344 20.86 -28.32 -19.97
N THR A 345 19.72 -27.95 -19.36
CA THR A 345 18.43 -28.66 -19.50
C THR A 345 17.39 -27.87 -20.32
N ARG A 346 16.78 -28.49 -21.35
CA ARG A 346 15.76 -27.87 -22.24
C ARG A 346 14.41 -27.62 -21.51
N PRO A 347 13.64 -26.59 -21.92
CA PRO A 347 12.46 -26.11 -21.20
C PRO A 347 11.23 -26.99 -21.49
N GLY A 348 10.65 -27.57 -20.43
CA GLY A 348 9.42 -28.36 -20.50
C GLY A 348 9.25 -29.42 -19.41
N GLN A 349 10.31 -29.77 -18.68
CA GLN A 349 10.23 -30.72 -17.57
C GLN A 349 11.23 -30.35 -16.48
N LEU A 350 10.80 -29.48 -15.57
CA LEU A 350 11.09 -29.49 -14.12
C LEU A 350 10.64 -28.13 -13.57
N GLU A 351 9.40 -28.12 -13.09
CA GLU A 351 8.93 -27.18 -12.07
C GLU A 351 9.83 -27.31 -10.85
N TRP A 352 10.59 -26.27 -10.53
CA TRP A 352 11.04 -25.99 -9.16
C TRP A 352 11.21 -24.48 -9.02
N ASP A 353 10.11 -23.82 -8.70
CA ASP A 353 10.10 -22.43 -8.30
C ASP A 353 10.38 -22.35 -6.78
N LEU A 354 11.66 -22.24 -6.41
CA LEU A 354 12.05 -21.94 -5.01
C LEU A 354 11.81 -20.46 -4.65
N SER A 355 11.30 -19.63 -5.56
CA SER A 355 10.87 -18.24 -5.28
C SER A 355 9.42 -18.14 -4.80
N GLN A 356 8.67 -19.25 -4.73
CA GLN A 356 7.31 -19.33 -4.17
C GLN A 356 7.28 -19.45 -2.64
N VAL A 357 8.42 -19.55 -1.95
CA VAL A 357 8.49 -19.40 -0.49
C VAL A 357 8.45 -17.91 -0.15
N SER A 358 7.32 -17.26 -0.46
CA SER A 358 7.07 -15.88 -0.08
C SER A 358 6.58 -15.84 1.37
N MET A 359 7.45 -15.46 2.30
CA MET A 359 7.10 -15.11 3.69
C MET A 359 6.40 -13.75 3.85
N HIS A 360 5.90 -13.15 2.77
CA HIS A 360 5.30 -11.80 2.78
C HIS A 360 3.81 -11.76 3.14
N GLY A 361 3.34 -12.69 3.97
CA GLY A 361 1.91 -12.90 4.27
C GLY A 361 1.31 -11.98 5.35
N THR A 362 2.09 -11.58 6.36
CA THR A 362 1.55 -11.08 7.65
C THR A 362 1.90 -9.62 7.95
N TRP A 363 2.99 -9.08 7.38
CA TRP A 363 3.51 -7.74 7.71
C TRP A 363 2.55 -6.58 7.40
N LYS A 364 1.90 -6.60 6.21
CA LYS A 364 0.94 -5.55 5.81
C LYS A 364 -0.39 -5.62 6.54
N ALA A 365 -0.78 -6.79 7.06
CA ALA A 365 -1.99 -6.91 7.85
C ALA A 365 -1.79 -6.26 9.23
N TRP A 366 -0.62 -6.41 9.84
CA TRP A 366 -0.38 -5.93 11.20
C TRP A 366 -0.12 -4.42 11.28
N LEU A 367 0.64 -3.84 10.32
CA LEU A 367 0.76 -2.38 10.17
C LEU A 367 -0.58 -1.71 9.81
N HIS A 368 -1.49 -2.42 9.13
CA HIS A 368 -2.89 -2.01 8.91
C HIS A 368 -3.89 -2.54 9.95
N LEU A 369 -3.44 -3.06 11.09
CA LEU A 369 -4.30 -3.38 12.24
C LEU A 369 -3.94 -2.53 13.46
N GLY A 370 -2.73 -1.96 13.50
CA GLY A 370 -2.40 -0.78 14.31
C GLY A 370 -3.04 0.51 13.76
N SER A 371 -3.40 0.54 12.49
CA SER A 371 -4.32 1.50 11.88
C SER A 371 -5.56 0.77 11.38
N SER A 372 -6.68 0.86 12.13
CA SER A 372 -8.04 0.52 11.67
C SER A 372 -8.31 -0.92 11.16
N ARG A 373 -8.99 -1.77 11.96
CA ARG A 373 -10.09 -2.71 11.56
C ARG A 373 -10.57 -3.61 12.72
N ARG A 374 -11.78 -3.36 13.24
CA ARG A 374 -12.73 -4.39 13.72
C ARG A 374 -14.10 -4.02 13.13
N LEU A 375 -14.54 -4.68 12.05
CA LEU A 375 -15.42 -5.87 12.04
C LEU A 375 -16.78 -5.68 12.72
N SER A 376 -17.76 -5.15 11.98
CA SER A 376 -19.19 -5.37 12.17
C SER A 376 -19.69 -6.58 11.34
N PRO A 377 -20.74 -7.30 11.77
CA PRO A 377 -21.27 -8.49 11.09
C PRO A 377 -22.23 -8.13 9.94
N SER A 378 -22.19 -8.88 8.84
CA SER A 378 -23.14 -8.76 7.74
C SER A 378 -24.54 -9.28 8.11
N ARG A 379 -25.55 -8.55 7.62
CA ARG A 379 -27.00 -8.57 7.90
C ARG A 379 -27.78 -9.85 7.52
N ALA A 380 -27.19 -11.05 7.62
CA ALA A 380 -27.85 -12.30 7.16
C ALA A 380 -27.90 -13.46 8.19
N GLU A 381 -27.46 -13.30 9.44
CA GLU A 381 -27.44 -14.39 10.45
C GLU A 381 -28.02 -13.99 11.83
N LEU A 382 -29.00 -13.08 11.88
CA LEU A 382 -29.71 -12.67 13.12
C LEU A 382 -31.21 -13.03 13.13
N ALA A 383 -31.57 -14.13 12.50
CA ALA A 383 -32.90 -14.71 12.64
C ALA A 383 -32.78 -16.07 13.32
N GLU A 384 -32.62 -16.08 14.64
CA GLU A 384 -33.25 -17.05 15.53
C GLU A 384 -32.98 -16.72 17.01
N ALA A 385 -34.06 -16.83 17.81
CA ALA A 385 -34.16 -16.81 19.27
C ALA A 385 -34.50 -15.47 19.97
N ASP A 386 -35.81 -15.16 19.94
CA ASP A 386 -36.54 -14.40 20.96
C ASP A 386 -36.36 -15.00 22.37
N GLY A 387 -36.31 -14.14 23.40
CA GLY A 387 -36.45 -14.54 24.80
C GLY A 387 -36.14 -13.44 25.81
N ALA A 388 -37.20 -12.90 26.44
CA ALA A 388 -37.21 -11.75 27.34
C ALA A 388 -36.39 -11.85 28.66
N VAL A 389 -35.77 -10.71 29.04
CA VAL A 389 -35.76 -9.97 30.34
C VAL A 389 -36.28 -10.76 31.58
N PRO A 390 -35.59 -10.82 32.75
CA PRO A 390 -35.40 -9.61 33.57
C PRO A 390 -34.15 -9.42 34.42
N LEU A 391 -33.91 -8.13 34.66
CA LEU A 391 -33.15 -7.50 35.74
C LEU A 391 -33.47 -8.16 37.10
N VAL A 392 -32.44 -8.64 37.81
CA VAL A 392 -32.51 -8.95 39.25
C VAL A 392 -31.32 -8.31 39.94
N VAL A 393 -31.63 -7.31 40.77
CA VAL A 393 -30.75 -6.73 41.78
C VAL A 393 -30.72 -7.68 42.97
N VAL A 394 -29.53 -8.08 43.42
CA VAL A 394 -29.30 -8.60 44.77
C VAL A 394 -28.06 -7.91 45.35
N GLU A 395 -28.29 -6.97 46.26
CA GLU A 395 -27.29 -6.57 47.26
C GLU A 395 -27.25 -7.62 48.38
N SER A 396 -26.06 -8.00 48.83
CA SER A 396 -25.78 -8.32 50.24
C SER A 396 -24.28 -8.53 50.48
N ALA A 397 -23.65 -7.46 51.00
CA ALA A 397 -22.64 -7.38 52.05
C ALA A 397 -21.75 -8.59 52.43
N GLY A 398 -20.44 -8.32 52.51
CA GLY A 398 -19.63 -8.69 53.68
C GLY A 398 -18.36 -9.50 53.40
N GLY A 399 -17.19 -8.88 53.58
CA GLY A 399 -15.93 -9.61 53.83
C GLY A 399 -14.73 -9.06 53.07
N GLY A 400 -14.07 -8.05 53.65
CA GLY A 400 -13.04 -7.26 52.99
C GLY A 400 -11.76 -7.99 52.59
N ARG A 401 -11.30 -7.67 51.38
CA ARG A 401 -9.93 -7.31 51.05
C ARG A 401 -10.02 -6.13 50.07
N HIS A 402 -9.49 -4.98 50.45
CA HIS A 402 -9.56 -3.74 49.68
C HIS A 402 -9.10 -3.96 48.23
N PRO A 403 -9.87 -3.54 47.21
CA PRO A 403 -9.35 -3.37 45.86
C PRO A 403 -8.41 -2.14 45.86
N PRO A 404 -7.37 -2.11 44.99
CA PRO A 404 -6.59 -0.89 44.83
C PRO A 404 -7.51 0.24 44.34
N LEU A 405 -7.38 1.42 44.95
CA LEU A 405 -8.15 2.64 44.63
C LEU A 405 -8.06 3.00 43.13
N PRO A 406 -9.08 3.66 42.54
CA PRO A 406 -8.94 4.23 41.20
C PRO A 406 -7.80 5.27 41.20
N ARG A 407 -6.95 5.19 40.18
CA ARG A 407 -5.74 6.03 39.98
C ARG A 407 -6.05 7.54 39.95
N TYR A 408 -7.30 7.90 39.61
CA TYR A 408 -7.79 9.27 39.50
C TYR A 408 -9.09 9.43 40.29
N SER A 409 -9.38 10.66 40.70
CA SER A 409 -10.55 10.97 41.53
C SER A 409 -11.56 11.91 40.88
N ARG A 410 -11.18 12.58 39.79
CA ARG A 410 -12.02 13.55 39.06
C ARG A 410 -11.44 13.87 37.68
N MET A 411 -12.25 14.52 36.84
CA MET A 411 -11.84 15.05 35.53
C MET A 411 -12.11 16.56 35.42
N PHE A 412 -11.17 17.30 34.86
CA PHE A 412 -11.35 18.68 34.41
C PHE A 412 -11.25 18.72 32.88
N SER A 413 -12.20 19.37 32.22
CA SER A 413 -12.22 19.41 30.75
C SER A 413 -12.41 20.80 30.18
N PHE A 414 -11.75 21.05 29.06
CA PHE A 414 -11.69 22.31 28.31
C PHE A 414 -12.02 21.99 26.86
N GLY A 415 -12.60 22.93 26.12
CA GLY A 415 -12.94 22.70 24.72
C GLY A 415 -14.18 23.46 24.26
N ASP A 416 -14.75 23.00 23.17
CA ASP A 416 -15.93 23.60 22.56
C ASP A 416 -17.14 22.67 22.61
N SER A 417 -18.03 22.75 21.63
CA SER A 417 -19.26 21.96 21.53
C SER A 417 -19.03 20.45 21.45
N LEU A 418 -17.85 19.97 21.03
CA LEU A 418 -17.52 18.54 21.04
C LEU A 418 -17.25 18.00 22.45
N THR A 419 -16.98 18.89 23.40
CA THR A 419 -16.65 18.56 24.80
C THR A 419 -17.67 19.10 25.81
N ASP A 420 -18.49 20.08 25.44
CA ASP A 420 -19.48 20.73 26.32
C ASP A 420 -20.57 19.76 26.81
N SER A 421 -20.56 19.47 28.12
CA SER A 421 -21.52 18.56 28.75
C SER A 421 -22.81 19.24 29.26
N GLY A 422 -23.00 20.53 28.98
CA GLY A 422 -24.26 21.24 29.29
C GLY A 422 -24.16 22.74 29.60
N ASN A 423 -22.99 23.37 29.49
CA ASN A 423 -22.82 24.82 29.67
C ASN A 423 -23.60 25.61 28.61
N ALA A 424 -23.66 25.14 27.37
CA ALA A 424 -24.43 25.77 26.29
C ALA A 424 -25.91 25.94 26.62
N ALA A 425 -26.50 25.07 27.44
CA ALA A 425 -27.90 25.18 27.86
C ALA A 425 -28.15 26.30 28.88
N ILE A 426 -27.09 26.80 29.55
CA ILE A 426 -27.17 27.77 30.64
C ILE A 426 -26.67 29.14 30.21
N LEU A 427 -25.63 29.19 29.38
CA LEU A 427 -25.03 30.44 28.93
C LEU A 427 -26.06 31.28 28.14
N PRO A 428 -26.38 32.53 28.54
CA PRO A 428 -27.50 33.28 27.95
C PRO A 428 -27.49 33.45 26.43
N VAL A 429 -26.30 33.47 25.80
CA VAL A 429 -26.16 33.64 24.35
C VAL A 429 -26.41 32.36 23.54
N THR A 430 -26.34 31.19 24.18
CA THR A 430 -26.58 29.86 23.57
C THR A 430 -27.81 29.17 24.16
N ALA A 431 -28.29 29.62 25.32
CA ALA A 431 -29.44 29.08 26.02
C ALA A 431 -30.71 29.20 25.16
N GLY A 432 -31.46 28.10 25.06
CA GLY A 432 -32.60 28.01 24.15
C GLY A 432 -32.23 27.78 22.68
N GLY A 433 -30.95 27.60 22.36
CA GLY A 433 -30.43 27.18 21.06
C GLY A 433 -30.74 25.71 20.72
N PRO A 434 -30.30 25.22 19.54
CA PRO A 434 -30.71 23.92 18.98
C PRO A 434 -30.46 22.73 19.91
N PHE A 435 -29.33 22.72 20.65
CA PHE A 435 -28.93 21.62 21.56
C PHE A 435 -29.89 21.41 22.75
N THR A 436 -30.82 22.35 22.98
CA THR A 436 -31.84 22.27 24.05
C THR A 436 -33.18 21.72 23.56
N ARG A 437 -33.27 21.28 22.30
CA ARG A 437 -34.51 20.80 21.66
C ARG A 437 -34.33 19.44 21.00
N PRO A 438 -35.39 18.62 20.88
CA PRO A 438 -35.32 17.36 20.13
C PRO A 438 -34.96 17.62 18.66
N PRO A 439 -34.15 16.77 18.00
CA PRO A 439 -33.79 15.41 18.39
C PRO A 439 -32.46 15.24 19.18
N TYR A 440 -31.82 16.31 19.68
CA TYR A 440 -30.59 16.14 20.48
C TYR A 440 -30.81 15.26 21.72
N GLY A 441 -29.84 14.41 22.03
CA GLY A 441 -29.89 13.45 23.14
C GLY A 441 -30.79 12.23 22.95
N MET A 442 -31.38 12.02 21.76
CA MET A 442 -32.32 10.93 21.48
C MET A 442 -31.81 9.50 21.72
N THR A 443 -30.51 9.20 21.52
CA THR A 443 -29.99 7.82 21.57
C THR A 443 -29.68 7.33 22.98
N PHE A 444 -29.21 8.21 23.87
CA PHE A 444 -28.83 7.84 25.24
C PHE A 444 -29.69 8.51 26.32
N PHE A 445 -29.83 9.83 26.26
CA PHE A 445 -30.55 10.59 27.29
C PHE A 445 -32.07 10.53 27.07
N HIS A 446 -32.51 10.26 25.85
CA HIS A 446 -33.91 10.29 25.40
C HIS A 446 -34.62 11.63 25.62
N HIS A 447 -33.86 12.69 25.91
CA HIS A 447 -34.28 14.08 25.98
C HIS A 447 -33.07 14.98 25.67
N PRO A 448 -33.28 16.26 25.30
CA PRO A 448 -32.17 17.20 25.10
C PRO A 448 -31.41 17.41 26.40
N ALA A 449 -30.12 17.10 26.38
CA ALA A 449 -29.22 17.27 27.52
C ALA A 449 -28.39 18.56 27.45
N GLY A 450 -28.62 19.41 26.43
CA GLY A 450 -27.79 20.59 26.16
C GLY A 450 -26.46 20.27 25.48
N ARG A 451 -26.28 19.03 25.00
CA ARG A 451 -25.08 18.51 24.34
C ARG A 451 -25.28 18.50 22.83
N ALA A 452 -24.23 18.83 22.08
CA ALA A 452 -24.27 18.89 20.62
C ALA A 452 -24.09 17.50 19.97
N SER A 453 -24.92 16.52 20.36
CA SER A 453 -24.91 15.16 19.80
C SER A 453 -26.29 14.50 19.93
N ASP A 454 -26.54 13.43 19.19
CA ASP A 454 -27.69 12.54 19.39
C ASP A 454 -27.65 11.82 20.74
N GLY A 455 -26.49 11.76 21.41
CA GLY A 455 -26.35 11.13 22.73
C GLY A 455 -25.12 11.61 23.49
N ARG A 456 -24.26 10.66 23.87
CA ARG A 456 -23.03 10.90 24.64
C ARG A 456 -21.90 11.49 23.79
N LEU A 457 -21.06 12.30 24.44
CA LEU A 457 -19.82 12.88 23.91
C LEU A 457 -18.61 11.99 24.25
N VAL A 458 -17.46 12.25 23.61
CA VAL A 458 -16.19 11.55 23.87
C VAL A 458 -15.87 11.51 25.36
N ILE A 459 -16.06 12.65 26.04
CA ILE A 459 -15.78 12.78 27.47
C ILE A 459 -16.61 11.83 28.34
N ASP A 460 -17.86 11.53 27.96
CA ASP A 460 -18.72 10.62 28.73
C ASP A 460 -18.16 9.19 28.70
N PHE A 461 -17.66 8.77 27.53
CA PHE A 461 -17.00 7.49 27.38
C PHE A 461 -15.64 7.43 28.09
N LEU A 462 -14.89 8.53 28.12
CA LEU A 462 -13.63 8.60 28.86
C LEU A 462 -13.85 8.50 30.38
N VAL A 463 -14.85 9.20 30.94
CA VAL A 463 -15.15 9.08 32.36
C VAL A 463 -15.71 7.70 32.72
N GLU A 464 -16.55 7.12 31.84
CA GLU A 464 -17.05 5.74 31.98
C GLU A 464 -15.88 4.74 32.00
N ALA A 465 -14.95 4.83 31.04
CA ALA A 465 -13.79 3.96 30.94
C ALA A 465 -12.83 4.09 32.13
N LEU A 466 -12.70 5.29 32.70
CA LEU A 466 -11.86 5.57 33.86
C LEU A 466 -12.57 5.29 35.20
N GLY A 467 -13.84 4.90 35.20
CA GLY A 467 -14.65 4.73 36.41
C GLY A 467 -14.84 6.03 37.19
N LEU A 468 -14.78 7.18 36.51
CA LEU A 468 -14.92 8.52 37.09
C LEU A 468 -16.38 9.00 37.02
N PRO A 469 -16.81 9.83 37.97
CA PRO A 469 -18.10 10.52 37.85
C PRO A 469 -18.07 11.55 36.71
N GLU A 470 -19.24 11.81 36.12
CA GLU A 470 -19.39 12.90 35.14
C GLU A 470 -19.01 14.26 35.77
N PRO A 471 -18.22 15.08 35.06
CA PRO A 471 -17.85 16.41 35.53
C PRO A 471 -19.04 17.36 35.46
N THR A 472 -19.17 18.22 36.47
CA THR A 472 -20.25 19.22 36.50
C THR A 472 -19.98 20.32 35.47
N PRO A 473 -20.95 20.67 34.59
CA PRO A 473 -20.84 21.86 33.76
C PRO A 473 -20.57 23.09 34.63
N TYR A 474 -19.53 23.86 34.33
CA TYR A 474 -19.08 25.00 35.14
C TYR A 474 -20.22 25.97 35.48
N LEU A 475 -21.09 26.30 34.51
CA LEU A 475 -22.18 27.25 34.70
C LEU A 475 -23.35 26.70 35.54
N ALA A 476 -23.41 25.38 35.75
CA ALA A 476 -24.41 24.74 36.60
C ALA A 476 -24.03 24.77 38.09
N GLY A 477 -22.73 24.68 38.40
CA GLY A 477 -22.23 24.62 39.77
C GLY A 477 -22.03 25.99 40.40
N LYS A 478 -22.28 26.11 41.71
CA LYS A 478 -22.15 27.37 42.48
C LYS A 478 -21.28 27.23 43.73
N ALA A 479 -21.02 26.01 44.19
CA ALA A 479 -20.28 25.75 45.42
C ALA A 479 -19.24 24.62 45.25
N ALA A 480 -18.23 24.62 46.13
CA ALA A 480 -17.15 23.63 46.15
C ALA A 480 -17.66 22.17 46.18
N ALA A 481 -18.81 21.93 46.81
CA ALA A 481 -19.40 20.60 46.92
C ALA A 481 -19.80 20.00 45.56
N GLU A 482 -20.23 20.85 44.61
CA GLU A 482 -20.70 20.44 43.29
C GLU A 482 -19.52 20.07 42.39
N PHE A 483 -18.39 20.77 42.51
CA PHE A 483 -17.19 20.52 41.71
C PHE A 483 -16.26 19.43 42.27
N ARG A 484 -16.61 18.74 43.36
CA ARG A 484 -15.75 17.70 43.98
C ARG A 484 -15.40 16.56 43.02
N ARG A 485 -16.29 16.31 42.06
CA ARG A 485 -16.22 15.25 41.04
C ARG A 485 -15.54 15.70 39.75
N GLY A 486 -15.17 16.98 39.65
CA GLY A 486 -14.62 17.57 38.44
C GLY A 486 -15.48 18.69 37.87
N ALA A 487 -15.01 19.34 36.82
CA ALA A 487 -15.73 20.39 36.13
C ALA A 487 -15.47 20.36 34.62
N ASN A 488 -16.52 20.58 33.83
CA ASN A 488 -16.44 20.78 32.39
C ASN A 488 -16.54 22.28 32.11
N PHE A 489 -15.45 22.87 31.65
CA PHE A 489 -15.34 24.29 31.32
C PHE A 489 -15.70 24.58 29.86
N ALA A 490 -15.76 23.54 29.02
CA ALA A 490 -16.04 23.66 27.60
C ALA A 490 -17.40 24.33 27.33
N VAL A 491 -17.46 25.18 26.32
CA VAL A 491 -18.69 25.88 25.91
C VAL A 491 -18.90 25.73 24.42
N GLY A 492 -20.12 25.38 24.01
CA GLY A 492 -20.48 25.32 22.59
C GLY A 492 -20.17 26.63 21.85
N GLY A 493 -19.34 26.54 20.79
CA GLY A 493 -18.88 27.68 19.99
C GLY A 493 -17.71 28.48 20.59
N ALA A 494 -17.09 28.00 21.67
CA ALA A 494 -15.89 28.62 22.24
C ALA A 494 -14.70 28.59 21.27
N THR A 495 -13.86 29.61 21.36
CA THR A 495 -12.67 29.78 20.52
C THR A 495 -11.39 29.54 21.33
N ALA A 496 -10.30 29.13 20.69
CA ALA A 496 -9.00 29.13 21.36
C ALA A 496 -8.56 30.57 21.66
N LEU A 497 -8.71 31.47 20.69
CA LEU A 497 -8.33 32.88 20.78
C LEU A 497 -9.42 33.73 21.43
N ASP A 498 -9.03 34.86 22.01
CA ASP A 498 -9.98 35.80 22.61
C ASP A 498 -10.89 36.44 21.52
N PRO A 499 -12.22 36.53 21.72
CA PRO A 499 -13.13 37.15 20.75
C PRO A 499 -12.78 38.60 20.40
N ALA A 500 -12.16 39.37 21.31
CA ALA A 500 -11.68 40.72 21.02
C ALA A 500 -10.43 40.69 20.12
N PHE A 501 -9.55 39.69 20.28
CA PHE A 501 -8.43 39.46 19.35
C PHE A 501 -8.93 39.10 17.95
N LEU A 502 -9.87 38.16 17.86
CA LEU A 502 -10.52 37.80 16.58
C LEU A 502 -11.17 39.02 15.94
N LYS A 503 -11.89 39.84 16.71
CA LYS A 503 -12.50 41.09 16.22
C LYS A 503 -11.47 42.08 15.70
N SER A 504 -10.29 42.16 16.31
CA SER A 504 -9.18 42.99 15.81
C SER A 504 -8.63 42.53 14.46
N ARG A 505 -8.81 41.24 14.12
CA ARG A 505 -8.48 40.63 12.82
C ARG A 505 -9.66 40.63 11.85
N GLY A 506 -10.78 41.29 12.19
CA GLY A 506 -11.99 41.33 11.36
C GLY A 506 -12.86 40.07 11.44
N ILE A 507 -12.59 39.16 12.38
CA ILE A 507 -13.31 37.90 12.58
C ILE A 507 -14.29 38.08 13.74
N THR A 508 -15.57 37.79 13.53
CA THR A 508 -16.59 37.95 14.57
C THR A 508 -16.98 36.60 15.15
N SER A 509 -16.65 36.37 16.42
CA SER A 509 -17.24 35.28 17.22
C SER A 509 -18.54 35.77 17.88
N PHE A 510 -19.60 34.96 17.82
CA PHE A 510 -20.85 35.23 18.53
C PHE A 510 -20.89 34.68 19.96
N VAL A 511 -19.90 33.86 20.34
CA VAL A 511 -19.75 33.33 21.70
C VAL A 511 -18.65 34.10 22.44
N PRO A 512 -18.94 34.73 23.59
CA PRO A 512 -17.96 35.55 24.33
C PRO A 512 -17.08 34.69 25.26
N VAL A 513 -16.74 33.47 24.86
CA VAL A 513 -15.96 32.50 25.64
C VAL A 513 -14.80 31.99 24.79
N SER A 514 -13.62 32.00 25.38
CA SER A 514 -12.39 31.43 24.82
C SER A 514 -11.73 30.44 25.78
N LEU A 515 -10.73 29.69 25.31
CA LEU A 515 -9.89 28.84 26.16
C LEU A 515 -9.24 29.63 27.31
N GLY A 516 -8.98 30.93 27.13
CA GLY A 516 -8.52 31.82 28.21
C GLY A 516 -9.58 32.11 29.28
N ASN A 517 -10.87 32.11 28.94
CA ASN A 517 -11.96 32.14 29.93
C ASN A 517 -12.03 30.81 30.70
N GLU A 518 -11.98 29.69 29.98
CA GLU A 518 -12.05 28.35 30.57
C GLU A 518 -10.88 28.07 31.53
N THR A 519 -9.67 28.53 31.17
CA THR A 519 -8.49 28.44 32.03
C THR A 519 -8.68 29.24 33.33
N ARG A 520 -9.31 30.43 33.27
CA ARG A 520 -9.65 31.21 34.47
C ARG A 520 -10.72 30.53 35.32
N TRP A 521 -11.75 29.95 34.69
CA TRP A 521 -12.77 29.18 35.40
C TRP A 521 -12.18 27.97 36.12
N PHE A 522 -11.19 27.31 35.51
CA PHE A 522 -10.41 26.29 36.18
C PHE A 522 -9.69 26.81 37.42
N GLU A 523 -9.01 27.96 37.32
CA GLU A 523 -8.35 28.58 38.47
C GLU A 523 -9.34 28.92 39.59
N ASP A 524 -10.53 29.43 39.25
CA ASP A 524 -11.61 29.74 40.19
C ASP A 524 -12.14 28.47 40.88
N VAL A 525 -12.41 27.40 40.12
CA VAL A 525 -12.86 26.11 40.68
C VAL A 525 -11.77 25.49 41.56
N LEU A 526 -10.51 25.56 41.12
CA LEU A 526 -9.39 25.05 41.89
C LEU A 526 -9.23 25.84 43.20
N HIS A 527 -9.41 27.16 43.17
CA HIS A 527 -9.44 28.00 44.38
C HIS A 527 -10.64 27.67 45.27
N LEU A 528 -11.82 27.43 44.70
CA LEU A 528 -13.03 27.09 45.43
C LEU A 528 -12.90 25.74 46.15
N LEU A 529 -12.24 24.75 45.51
CA LEU A 529 -11.99 23.42 46.08
C LEU A 529 -10.85 23.41 47.12
N ALA A 530 -9.79 24.19 46.90
CA ALA A 530 -8.57 24.16 47.71
C ALA A 530 -8.42 25.32 48.72
N GLY A 531 -9.28 26.34 48.65
CA GLY A 531 -9.03 27.63 49.31
C GLY A 531 -7.71 28.26 48.87
N ALA A 532 -7.02 28.92 49.81
CA ALA A 532 -5.70 29.53 49.58
C ALA A 532 -4.52 28.53 49.66
N SER A 533 -4.77 27.23 49.90
CA SER A 533 -3.71 26.25 50.14
C SER A 533 -3.07 25.76 48.85
N ALA A 534 -1.83 26.19 48.60
CA ALA A 534 -1.03 25.71 47.47
C ALA A 534 -0.80 24.19 47.49
N HIS A 535 -0.75 23.58 48.68
CA HIS A 535 -0.63 22.13 48.82
C HIS A 535 -1.91 21.42 48.38
N GLN A 536 -3.09 21.91 48.78
CA GLN A 536 -4.36 21.32 48.36
C GLN A 536 -4.60 21.50 46.85
N LYS A 537 -4.24 22.66 46.27
CA LYS A 537 -4.30 22.87 44.81
C LYS A 537 -3.51 21.82 44.04
N ARG A 538 -2.26 21.57 44.47
CA ARG A 538 -1.40 20.54 43.88
C ARG A 538 -1.94 19.12 44.05
N MET A 539 -2.49 18.79 45.22
CA MET A 539 -3.07 17.46 45.46
C MET A 539 -4.31 17.21 44.62
N ILE A 540 -5.16 18.23 44.46
CA ILE A 540 -6.33 18.14 43.58
C ILE A 540 -5.86 17.95 42.14
N ALA A 541 -4.97 18.78 41.62
CA ALA A 541 -4.48 18.68 40.26
C ALA A 541 -3.75 17.35 39.99
N ALA A 542 -2.90 16.87 40.91
CA ALA A 542 -2.14 15.63 40.74
C ALA A 542 -3.01 14.35 40.71
N SER A 543 -4.21 14.41 41.28
CA SER A 543 -5.17 13.29 41.36
C SER A 543 -6.33 13.41 40.36
N SER A 544 -6.20 14.32 39.38
CA SER A 544 -7.22 14.60 38.37
C SER A 544 -6.70 14.30 36.96
N VAL A 545 -7.61 13.96 36.06
CA VAL A 545 -7.36 13.93 34.61
C VAL A 545 -7.79 15.25 34.01
N PHE A 546 -6.97 15.81 33.12
CA PHE A 546 -7.26 17.02 32.37
C PHE A 546 -7.49 16.66 30.91
N TYR A 547 -8.61 17.06 30.32
CA TYR A 547 -8.94 16.80 28.91
C TYR A 547 -9.15 18.12 28.17
N PHE A 548 -8.31 18.40 27.19
CA PHE A 548 -8.49 19.48 26.23
C PHE A 548 -9.07 18.86 24.96
N GLY A 549 -10.34 19.16 24.68
CA GLY A 549 -10.99 18.79 23.42
C GLY A 549 -10.44 19.56 22.22
N GLU A 550 -11.10 19.41 21.08
CA GLU A 550 -10.71 19.87 19.74
C GLU A 550 -10.79 21.41 19.56
N ILE A 551 -10.29 22.16 20.55
CA ILE A 551 -10.36 23.61 20.63
C ILE A 551 -9.50 24.29 19.54
N GLY A 552 -10.05 25.32 18.91
CA GLY A 552 -9.43 26.01 17.77
C GLY A 552 -10.22 25.83 16.47
N PHE A 553 -11.14 24.86 16.42
CA PHE A 553 -12.02 24.65 15.26
C PHE A 553 -12.86 25.90 14.96
N ASN A 554 -13.52 26.46 15.98
CA ASN A 554 -14.36 27.66 15.82
C ASN A 554 -13.56 28.88 15.34
N ASP A 555 -12.29 29.01 15.71
CA ASP A 555 -11.41 30.08 15.21
C ASP A 555 -11.23 29.99 13.70
N TYR A 556 -11.02 28.77 13.18
CA TYR A 556 -10.95 28.52 11.75
C TYR A 556 -12.31 28.70 11.08
N SER A 557 -13.39 28.14 11.64
CA SER A 557 -14.73 28.26 11.07
C SER A 557 -15.19 29.73 10.97
N PHE A 558 -14.96 30.55 12.00
CA PHE A 558 -15.27 32.00 11.96
C PHE A 558 -14.35 32.77 11.01
N ALA A 559 -13.07 32.42 10.92
CA ALA A 559 -12.15 33.04 9.97
C ALA A 559 -12.57 32.75 8.52
N LEU A 560 -13.03 31.54 8.23
CA LEU A 560 -13.47 31.09 6.92
C LEU A 560 -14.86 31.66 6.55
N SER A 561 -15.73 31.86 7.54
CA SER A 561 -17.08 32.42 7.35
C SER A 561 -17.12 33.95 7.27
N ALA A 562 -16.00 34.65 7.54
CA ALA A 562 -15.90 36.09 7.36
C ALA A 562 -15.96 36.45 5.86
N GLY A 563 -16.56 37.59 5.49
CA GLY A 563 -16.83 37.98 4.09
C GLY A 563 -15.63 38.16 3.14
N ASN A 564 -14.41 37.84 3.58
CA ASN A 564 -13.17 37.74 2.80
C ASN A 564 -12.26 36.58 3.26
N GLY A 565 -12.82 35.54 3.90
CA GLY A 565 -12.07 34.44 4.53
C GLY A 565 -11.41 33.50 3.52
N THR A 566 -10.10 33.28 3.66
CA THR A 566 -9.34 32.29 2.88
C THR A 566 -8.70 31.26 3.80
N VAL A 567 -8.31 30.09 3.25
CA VAL A 567 -7.55 29.08 4.01
C VAL A 567 -6.24 29.65 4.54
N ASP A 568 -5.59 30.53 3.78
CA ASP A 568 -4.34 31.15 4.22
C ASP A 568 -4.58 32.12 5.39
N ALA A 569 -5.71 32.84 5.39
CA ALA A 569 -6.09 33.68 6.52
C ALA A 569 -6.36 32.84 7.77
N ALA A 570 -7.05 31.70 7.64
CA ALA A 570 -7.26 30.77 8.76
C ALA A 570 -5.95 30.10 9.22
N ALA A 571 -5.06 29.70 8.29
CA ALA A 571 -3.75 29.14 8.57
C ALA A 571 -2.83 30.13 9.32
N SER A 572 -3.00 31.43 9.05
CA SER A 572 -2.23 32.48 9.75
C SER A 572 -2.52 32.54 11.26
N LEU A 573 -3.62 31.95 11.74
CA LEU A 573 -3.97 31.89 13.15
C LEU A 573 -3.35 30.69 13.89
N VAL A 574 -2.80 29.70 13.17
CA VAL A 574 -2.23 28.48 13.77
C VAL A 574 -1.20 28.81 14.86
N PRO A 575 -0.21 29.68 14.65
CA PRO A 575 0.78 29.98 15.69
C PRO A 575 0.15 30.53 16.98
N GLU A 576 -0.79 31.46 16.86
CA GLU A 576 -1.49 32.04 18.02
C GLU A 576 -2.38 31.02 18.73
N ILE A 577 -3.12 30.18 17.99
CA ILE A 577 -3.97 29.12 18.55
C ILE A 577 -3.11 28.12 19.35
N ILE A 578 -2.02 27.62 18.75
CA ILE A 578 -1.11 26.69 19.40
C ILE A 578 -0.44 27.32 20.62
N ALA A 579 -0.10 28.61 20.57
CA ALA A 579 0.46 29.33 21.71
C ALA A 579 -0.52 29.39 22.90
N VAL A 580 -1.81 29.63 22.64
CA VAL A 580 -2.83 29.67 23.71
C VAL A 580 -3.10 28.27 24.29
N ILE A 581 -3.22 27.23 23.45
CA ILE A 581 -3.35 25.84 23.91
C ILE A 581 -2.15 25.44 24.77
N ARG A 582 -0.94 25.73 24.30
CA ARG A 582 0.31 25.51 25.04
C ARG A 582 0.28 26.22 26.40
N SER A 583 -0.19 27.47 26.45
CA SER A 583 -0.28 28.24 27.70
C SER A 583 -1.29 27.63 28.68
N ALA A 584 -2.45 27.18 28.20
CA ALA A 584 -3.47 26.56 29.05
C ALA A 584 -2.99 25.21 29.61
N VAL A 585 -2.33 24.38 28.78
CA VAL A 585 -1.69 23.14 29.22
C VAL A 585 -0.58 23.42 30.26
N ALA A 586 0.24 24.44 30.02
CA ALA A 586 1.26 24.85 30.98
C ALA A 586 0.65 25.30 32.32
N ALA A 587 -0.50 25.99 32.31
CA ALA A 587 -1.18 26.44 33.52
C ALA A 587 -1.67 25.26 34.38
N VAL A 588 -2.26 24.22 33.78
CA VAL A 588 -2.69 23.04 34.53
C VAL A 588 -1.49 22.23 35.06
N ILE A 589 -0.40 22.15 34.29
CA ILE A 589 0.86 21.54 34.75
C ILE A 589 1.42 22.31 35.95
N ALA A 590 1.44 23.65 35.88
CA ALA A 590 1.88 24.51 36.97
C ALA A 590 1.01 24.37 38.23
N ALA A 591 -0.29 24.10 38.05
CA ALA A 591 -1.21 23.78 39.14
C ALA A 591 -0.94 22.40 39.80
N GLY A 592 -0.18 21.52 39.14
CA GLY A 592 0.23 20.21 39.63
C GLY A 592 -0.35 19.03 38.85
N ALA A 593 -0.92 19.26 37.66
CA ALA A 593 -1.47 18.21 36.82
C ALA A 593 -0.40 17.17 36.45
N ARG A 594 -0.79 15.89 36.50
CA ARG A 594 0.06 14.75 36.09
C ARG A 594 -0.46 14.00 34.88
N THR A 595 -1.70 14.23 34.48
CA THR A 595 -2.34 13.55 33.35
C THR A 595 -3.19 14.55 32.60
N VAL A 596 -2.72 14.93 31.42
CA VAL A 596 -3.37 15.83 30.46
C VAL A 596 -3.55 15.07 29.16
N VAL A 597 -4.72 15.19 28.56
CA VAL A 597 -5.06 14.68 27.24
C VAL A 597 -5.37 15.90 26.39
N VAL A 598 -4.79 15.98 25.19
CA VAL A 598 -5.03 17.07 24.25
C VAL A 598 -5.44 16.47 22.91
N ALA A 599 -6.70 16.69 22.53
CA ALA A 599 -7.22 16.27 21.24
C ALA A 599 -6.64 17.14 20.12
N GLY A 600 -6.29 16.52 19.01
CA GLY A 600 -5.90 17.24 17.79
C GLY A 600 -7.12 17.72 17.01
N MET A 601 -6.88 18.63 16.07
CA MET A 601 -7.87 19.10 15.10
C MET A 601 -8.35 17.95 14.22
N ILE A 602 -9.67 17.88 14.02
CA ILE A 602 -10.31 16.88 13.16
C ILE A 602 -10.16 17.26 11.67
N PRO A 603 -10.35 16.34 10.71
CA PRO A 603 -10.34 16.65 9.27
C PRO A 603 -11.44 17.63 8.85
N ILE A 604 -11.21 18.94 9.04
CA ILE A 604 -12.16 20.04 8.79
C ILE A 604 -12.80 19.98 7.40
N GLY A 605 -12.03 19.54 6.39
CA GLY A 605 -12.52 19.45 5.02
C GLY A 605 -13.55 18.34 4.78
N CYS A 606 -13.71 17.43 5.73
CA CYS A 606 -14.67 16.33 5.65
C CYS A 606 -16.03 16.66 6.30
N GLU A 607 -16.15 17.82 6.92
CA GLU A 607 -17.37 18.19 7.63
C GLU A 607 -18.48 18.61 6.67
N PRO A 608 -19.71 18.09 6.83
CA PRO A 608 -20.83 18.44 5.96
C PRO A 608 -21.10 19.95 5.90
N GLU A 609 -20.86 20.71 6.98
CA GLU A 609 -20.93 22.17 6.96
C GLU A 609 -19.93 22.77 5.96
N MET A 610 -18.66 22.39 6.05
CA MET A 610 -17.59 22.90 5.19
C MET A 610 -17.78 22.49 3.72
N LEU A 611 -18.29 21.27 3.51
CA LEU A 611 -18.66 20.74 2.20
C LEU A 611 -19.82 21.52 1.57
N ALA A 612 -20.79 21.98 2.37
CA ALA A 612 -21.96 22.72 1.92
C ALA A 612 -21.73 24.23 1.80
N LEU A 613 -20.98 24.85 2.71
CA LEU A 613 -20.60 26.28 2.69
C LEU A 613 -19.71 26.61 1.51
N PHE A 614 -18.85 25.67 1.14
CA PHE A 614 -17.94 25.84 0.04
C PHE A 614 -18.15 24.72 -0.99
N PRO A 615 -19.28 24.74 -1.74
CA PRO A 615 -19.53 23.79 -2.81
C PRO A 615 -18.57 24.10 -3.96
N GLY A 616 -17.70 23.15 -4.32
CA GLY A 616 -16.56 23.41 -5.19
C GLY A 616 -16.92 24.01 -6.57
N GLY A 617 -16.15 25.02 -6.99
CA GLY A 617 -15.94 25.38 -8.40
C GLY A 617 -14.65 24.73 -8.94
N ALA A 618 -14.45 24.74 -10.27
CA ALA A 618 -13.36 24.02 -10.96
C ALA A 618 -11.96 24.19 -10.32
N GLY A 619 -11.32 23.08 -9.88
CA GLY A 619 -9.97 23.01 -9.28
C GLY A 619 -9.73 21.78 -8.37
N ASP A 620 -8.54 21.67 -7.74
CA ASP A 620 -8.09 20.59 -6.80
C ASP A 620 -8.74 20.63 -5.43
N TYR A 621 -10.06 20.75 -5.48
CA TYR A 621 -10.87 21.17 -4.36
C TYR A 621 -11.11 20.03 -3.37
N TYR A 622 -11.53 18.89 -3.90
CA TYR A 622 -11.84 17.69 -3.14
C TYR A 622 -10.74 16.64 -3.34
N ASP A 623 -10.37 15.95 -2.27
CA ASP A 623 -9.55 14.75 -2.33
C ASP A 623 -10.34 13.61 -3.01
N PRO A 624 -9.88 13.05 -4.13
CA PRO A 624 -10.65 12.04 -4.87
C PRO A 624 -10.86 10.73 -4.12
N ALA A 625 -10.06 10.45 -3.09
CA ALA A 625 -10.17 9.25 -2.28
C ALA A 625 -11.23 9.37 -1.17
N SER A 626 -11.29 10.52 -0.50
CA SER A 626 -12.19 10.74 0.65
C SER A 626 -13.43 11.59 0.34
N GLY A 627 -13.44 12.35 -0.77
CA GLY A 627 -14.48 13.32 -1.08
C GLY A 627 -14.42 14.59 -0.22
N CYS A 628 -13.42 14.73 0.66
CA CYS A 628 -13.24 15.88 1.55
C CYS A 628 -12.50 17.04 0.87
N ILE A 629 -12.64 18.27 1.37
CA ILE A 629 -11.94 19.45 0.84
C ILE A 629 -10.46 19.42 1.27
N ALA A 630 -9.56 19.13 0.34
CA ALA A 630 -8.16 18.84 0.62
C ALA A 630 -7.43 20.01 1.31
N ARG A 631 -7.73 21.26 0.93
CA ARG A 631 -7.08 22.44 1.53
C ARG A 631 -7.46 22.69 2.99
N PHE A 632 -8.68 22.33 3.40
CA PHE A 632 -9.11 22.45 4.80
C PHE A 632 -8.52 21.32 5.64
N ASN A 633 -8.37 20.11 5.08
CA ASN A 633 -7.65 19.02 5.74
C ASN A 633 -6.15 19.35 5.93
N ARG A 634 -5.50 19.99 4.95
CA ARG A 634 -4.12 20.49 5.11
C ARG A 634 -3.97 21.52 6.24
N LEU A 635 -4.99 22.34 6.51
CA LEU A 635 -5.01 23.25 7.65
C LEU A 635 -5.07 22.48 8.98
N ALA A 636 -5.92 21.46 9.08
CA ALA A 636 -5.98 20.59 10.26
C ALA A 636 -4.65 19.83 10.49
N GLU A 637 -4.02 19.34 9.42
CA GLU A 637 -2.69 18.70 9.47
C GLU A 637 -1.59 19.66 9.94
N LEU A 638 -1.63 20.91 9.46
CA LEU A 638 -0.72 21.97 9.92
C LEU A 638 -0.91 22.24 11.42
N HIS A 639 -2.15 22.43 11.87
CA HIS A 639 -2.46 22.60 13.30
C HIS A 639 -1.90 21.43 14.12
N ASN A 640 -2.19 20.20 13.73
CA ASN A 640 -1.80 19.01 14.48
C ASN A 640 -0.28 18.84 14.58
N ARG A 641 0.44 19.12 13.49
CA ARG A 641 1.92 19.08 13.48
C ARG A 641 2.51 20.12 14.43
N GLU A 642 1.99 21.34 14.44
CA GLU A 642 2.48 22.41 15.32
C GLU A 642 2.07 22.17 16.79
N LEU A 643 0.87 21.64 17.03
CA LEU A 643 0.42 21.22 18.36
C LEU A 643 1.34 20.14 18.93
N GLN A 644 1.65 19.10 18.16
CA GLN A 644 2.58 18.05 18.56
C GLN A 644 3.95 18.61 18.95
N ARG A 645 4.50 19.52 18.14
CA ARG A 645 5.78 20.20 18.43
C ARG A 645 5.71 20.96 19.76
N ALA A 646 4.68 21.78 19.98
CA ALA A 646 4.52 22.58 21.19
C ALA A 646 4.36 21.72 22.45
N LEU A 647 3.62 20.62 22.37
CA LEU A 647 3.44 19.68 23.47
C LEU A 647 4.73 18.92 23.81
N HIS A 648 5.53 18.56 22.79
CA HIS A 648 6.87 17.99 22.99
C HIS A 648 7.83 18.96 23.70
N GLU A 649 7.78 20.25 23.37
CA GLU A 649 8.58 21.27 24.03
C GLU A 649 8.18 21.45 25.51
N LEU A 650 6.87 21.55 25.79
CA LEU A 650 6.36 21.64 27.17
C LEU A 650 6.80 20.43 28.00
N ARG A 651 6.74 19.24 27.42
CA ARG A 651 7.21 18.02 28.07
C ARG A 651 8.68 18.10 28.45
N ARG A 652 9.55 18.62 27.56
CA ARG A 652 10.98 18.79 27.84
C ARG A 652 11.24 19.84 28.94
N ALA A 653 10.43 20.89 29.00
CA ALA A 653 10.58 21.98 29.97
C ALA A 653 10.16 21.61 31.40
N HIS A 654 9.35 20.55 31.58
CA HIS A 654 8.81 20.17 32.89
C HIS A 654 9.14 18.70 33.28
N PRO A 655 10.42 18.32 33.44
CA PRO A 655 10.84 16.93 33.72
C PRO A 655 10.54 16.45 35.16
N GLY A 656 10.35 17.38 36.10
CA GLY A 656 10.03 17.12 37.52
C GLY A 656 8.53 16.94 37.82
N ALA A 657 7.67 17.19 36.84
CA ALA A 657 6.41 16.47 36.73
C ALA A 657 6.80 15.15 36.03
N ALA A 658 6.70 14.02 36.75
CA ALA A 658 7.45 12.79 36.45
C ALA A 658 7.56 12.46 34.94
N ALA A 659 8.80 12.44 34.48
CA ALA A 659 9.18 11.99 33.15
C ALA A 659 9.09 10.47 33.04
N ALA A 660 8.17 9.97 32.21
CA ALA A 660 8.24 8.68 31.54
C ALA A 660 7.66 8.80 30.13
N ILE A 661 8.35 8.28 29.11
CA ILE A 661 7.85 8.21 27.72
C ILE A 661 6.85 7.08 27.64
N ASN A 662 5.58 7.42 27.42
CA ASN A 662 4.58 6.50 26.95
C ASN A 662 3.66 7.16 25.93
N ASP A 663 3.81 6.68 24.71
CA ASP A 663 2.75 6.51 23.72
C ASP A 663 1.60 5.66 24.35
N LEU A 664 0.38 5.74 23.84
CA LEU A 664 -0.87 5.17 24.39
C LEU A 664 -0.91 3.62 24.48
N ARG A 665 0.26 2.97 24.53
CA ARG A 665 0.43 1.52 24.52
C ARG A 665 1.03 0.92 25.78
N THR A 666 1.52 1.69 26.76
CA THR A 666 2.01 1.10 28.01
C THR A 666 1.58 1.90 29.26
N ARG A 667 1.26 1.21 30.38
CA ARG A 667 0.92 1.80 31.67
C ARG A 667 2.24 2.10 32.36
N ASP A 668 2.66 3.36 32.30
CA ASP A 668 2.67 4.18 33.52
C ASP A 668 2.89 5.68 33.21
N GLU A 669 1.99 6.47 33.80
CA GLU A 669 1.93 7.94 34.00
C GLU A 669 2.86 8.84 33.14
N SER A 670 2.36 9.27 31.98
CA SER A 670 2.86 10.42 31.21
C SER A 670 1.81 11.55 31.15
N ILE A 671 2.29 12.80 31.09
CA ILE A 671 1.50 14.02 31.35
C ILE A 671 0.70 14.50 30.14
N ILE A 672 1.03 14.15 28.90
CA ILE A 672 0.34 14.67 27.70
C ILE A 672 0.09 13.52 26.71
N VAL A 673 -1.18 13.16 26.51
CA VAL A 673 -1.63 12.20 25.50
C VAL A 673 -2.21 12.97 24.31
N ILE A 674 -1.70 12.72 23.11
CA ILE A 674 -2.22 13.32 21.87
C ILE A 674 -3.12 12.31 21.18
N VAL A 675 -4.37 12.67 20.94
CA VAL A 675 -5.30 11.83 20.17
C VAL A 675 -5.51 12.50 18.80
N SER A 676 -4.99 11.89 17.74
CA SER A 676 -5.25 12.33 16.36
C SER A 676 -6.41 11.50 15.80
N LEU A 677 -7.55 12.13 15.55
CA LEU A 677 -8.80 11.48 15.14
C LEU A 677 -8.95 11.46 13.62
N LEU A 678 -8.51 10.38 12.98
CA LEU A 678 -8.72 10.13 11.55
C LEU A 678 -9.93 9.20 11.36
N ILE A 679 -11.16 9.72 11.53
CA ILE A 679 -12.40 8.92 11.34
C ILE A 679 -12.92 8.98 9.90
N TRP A 680 -12.54 10.01 9.15
CA TRP A 680 -13.10 10.29 7.83
C TRP A 680 -12.42 9.57 6.66
N VAL A 681 -11.33 8.85 6.90
CA VAL A 681 -10.52 8.19 5.85
C VAL A 681 -10.93 6.73 5.62
N ASP A 682 -11.80 6.16 6.46
CA ASP A 682 -12.15 4.73 6.35
C ASP A 682 -13.57 4.41 6.85
N VAL A 683 -14.55 5.00 6.16
CA VAL A 683 -15.97 4.98 6.54
C VAL A 683 -16.58 3.58 6.39
N ASP A 684 -16.13 2.85 5.36
CA ASP A 684 -16.46 1.44 5.12
C ASP A 684 -15.94 0.49 6.21
N LEU A 685 -15.04 0.99 7.04
CA LEU A 685 -14.24 0.22 7.98
C LEU A 685 -14.78 0.35 9.42
N ALA A 686 -15.46 1.46 9.72
CA ALA A 686 -16.14 1.74 11.00
C ALA A 686 -17.62 1.28 11.04
N GLY A 687 -18.17 0.82 9.91
CA GLY A 687 -19.55 0.29 9.83
C GLY A 687 -20.64 1.35 9.70
N PHE A 688 -20.28 2.58 9.31
CA PHE A 688 -21.22 3.65 8.95
C PHE A 688 -21.75 3.43 7.52
N GLY A 689 -22.95 3.93 7.21
CA GLY A 689 -23.67 3.72 5.95
C GLY A 689 -23.03 4.40 4.73
N SER A 690 -23.68 4.30 3.58
CA SER A 690 -23.15 4.66 2.25
C SER A 690 -22.88 6.16 1.99
N SER A 691 -23.18 7.04 2.95
CA SER A 691 -22.99 8.51 2.81
C SER A 691 -22.26 9.11 4.02
N PRO A 692 -20.95 8.82 4.23
CA PRO A 692 -20.16 9.33 5.36
C PRO A 692 -20.27 10.83 5.59
N LEU A 693 -20.15 11.57 4.49
CA LEU A 693 -20.00 13.02 4.42
C LEU A 693 -21.33 13.76 4.56
N ALA A 694 -22.41 13.04 4.84
CA ALA A 694 -23.71 13.64 5.13
C ALA A 694 -23.93 13.72 6.63
N ALA A 695 -24.54 14.82 7.08
CA ALA A 695 -25.08 14.91 8.42
C ALA A 695 -26.26 13.92 8.56
N CYS A 696 -26.31 13.14 9.64
CA CYS A 696 -27.49 12.30 9.87
C CYS A 696 -28.75 13.15 10.02
N CYS A 697 -28.66 14.30 10.70
CA CYS A 697 -29.79 15.14 10.98
C CYS A 697 -29.54 16.57 10.50
N GLY A 698 -30.43 17.06 9.65
CA GLY A 698 -30.27 18.37 9.02
C GLY A 698 -31.42 18.69 8.08
N SER A 699 -31.37 19.86 7.44
CA SER A 699 -32.47 20.44 6.63
C SER A 699 -32.08 20.65 5.15
N GLY A 700 -31.00 19.99 4.70
CA GLY A 700 -30.26 20.39 3.48
C GLY A 700 -30.38 19.52 2.24
N GLY A 701 -31.01 18.33 2.28
CA GLY A 701 -31.07 17.43 1.13
C GLY A 701 -29.70 16.91 0.66
N GLU A 702 -29.68 16.06 -0.36
CA GLU A 702 -28.45 15.46 -0.91
C GLU A 702 -27.48 16.52 -1.49
N PRO A 703 -26.15 16.32 -1.39
CA PRO A 703 -25.48 15.12 -0.89
C PRO A 703 -25.07 15.16 0.59
N TYR A 704 -25.16 16.31 1.26
CA TYR A 704 -24.58 16.50 2.60
C TYR A 704 -25.60 16.62 3.74
N ASN A 705 -26.90 16.72 3.41
CA ASN A 705 -28.00 16.96 4.35
C ASN A 705 -27.80 18.22 5.24
N PHE A 706 -27.05 19.21 4.75
CA PHE A 706 -26.75 20.45 5.47
C PHE A 706 -27.21 21.67 4.68
N ASN A 707 -27.88 22.63 5.34
CA ASN A 707 -28.41 23.84 4.71
C ASN A 707 -27.70 25.09 5.21
N VAL A 708 -26.91 25.70 4.33
CA VAL A 708 -26.12 26.92 4.61
C VAL A 708 -26.97 28.13 4.96
N ASN A 709 -28.24 28.18 4.52
CA ASN A 709 -29.15 29.30 4.82
C ASN A 709 -29.84 29.17 6.19
N PHE A 710 -29.79 27.99 6.81
CA PHE A 710 -30.47 27.69 8.08
C PHE A 710 -29.50 27.10 9.11
N THR A 711 -28.24 27.53 9.17
CA THR A 711 -27.21 27.09 10.15
C THR A 711 -27.02 25.56 10.29
N GLY A 712 -27.66 24.75 9.43
CA GLY A 712 -27.63 23.29 9.39
C GLY A 712 -28.04 22.49 10.65
N PHE A 713 -28.10 23.09 11.84
CA PHE A 713 -28.34 22.38 13.10
C PHE A 713 -29.63 21.57 13.12
N CYS A 714 -29.60 20.46 13.85
CA CYS A 714 -30.79 19.71 14.20
C CYS A 714 -31.76 20.58 15.02
N ALA A 715 -33.05 20.24 14.99
CA ALA A 715 -34.11 20.97 15.69
C ALA A 715 -34.48 22.36 15.09
N THR A 716 -34.01 22.67 13.86
CA THR A 716 -34.59 23.73 13.03
C THR A 716 -35.85 23.22 12.29
N PRO A 717 -36.83 24.10 11.98
CA PRO A 717 -37.99 23.72 11.18
C PRO A 717 -37.58 23.11 9.84
N GLY A 718 -38.07 21.90 9.55
CA GLY A 718 -37.74 21.17 8.32
C GLY A 718 -36.53 20.24 8.40
N SER A 719 -35.88 20.11 9.57
CA SER A 719 -34.82 19.11 9.77
C SER A 719 -35.37 17.68 9.84
N THR A 720 -34.65 16.72 9.23
CA THR A 720 -34.97 15.29 9.24
C THR A 720 -33.77 14.47 9.69
N VAL A 721 -34.02 13.44 10.51
CA VAL A 721 -33.04 12.44 10.93
C VAL A 721 -32.90 11.37 9.85
N CYS A 722 -31.68 10.88 9.63
CA CYS A 722 -31.34 9.90 8.63
C CYS A 722 -32.13 8.59 8.83
N ALA A 723 -32.53 7.97 7.72
CA ALA A 723 -33.43 6.82 7.73
C ALA A 723 -32.84 5.58 8.41
N ASP A 724 -31.52 5.38 8.30
CA ASP A 724 -30.79 4.26 8.91
C ASP A 724 -30.43 4.51 10.38
N GLY A 725 -30.81 5.67 10.94
CA GLY A 725 -30.59 6.06 12.32
C GLY A 725 -29.18 6.60 12.62
N PRO A 726 -28.99 7.31 13.75
CA PRO A 726 -27.76 8.05 14.04
C PRO A 726 -26.49 7.19 14.12
N SER A 727 -26.62 5.91 14.49
CA SER A 727 -25.49 4.97 14.58
C SER A 727 -24.85 4.61 13.23
N SER A 728 -25.50 4.98 12.12
CA SER A 728 -25.03 4.75 10.75
C SER A 728 -24.26 5.92 10.16
N SER A 729 -24.10 7.05 10.87
CA SER A 729 -23.48 8.26 10.34
C SER A 729 -22.34 8.76 11.23
N VAL A 730 -21.34 9.38 10.60
CA VAL A 730 -20.20 9.98 11.30
C VAL A 730 -20.60 11.32 11.94
N SER A 731 -21.22 12.20 11.14
CA SER A 731 -21.69 13.51 11.58
C SER A 731 -23.16 13.47 11.99
N TRP A 732 -23.47 14.11 13.12
CA TRP A 732 -24.82 14.29 13.62
C TRP A 732 -25.53 15.43 12.90
N ASP A 733 -25.01 16.65 12.96
CA ASP A 733 -25.68 17.87 12.47
C ASP A 733 -24.85 18.68 11.46
N GLY A 734 -23.79 18.07 10.92
CA GLY A 734 -22.88 18.66 9.95
C GLY A 734 -21.61 19.26 10.54
N ILE A 735 -21.56 19.38 11.86
CA ILE A 735 -20.41 19.90 12.62
C ILE A 735 -20.01 18.89 13.69
N HIS A 736 -20.99 18.34 14.41
CA HIS A 736 -20.72 17.46 15.55
C HIS A 736 -20.80 15.98 15.21
N TYR A 737 -20.15 15.16 16.04
CA TYR A 737 -20.19 13.70 15.94
C TYR A 737 -21.48 13.08 16.49
N THR A 738 -21.86 11.95 15.90
CA THR A 738 -22.86 11.05 16.51
C THR A 738 -22.30 10.36 17.75
N GLU A 739 -23.16 9.88 18.65
CA GLU A 739 -22.77 9.10 19.83
C GLU A 739 -21.93 7.88 19.43
N ALA A 740 -22.30 7.22 18.33
CA ALA A 740 -21.57 6.07 17.80
C ALA A 740 -20.12 6.45 17.42
N THR A 741 -19.96 7.63 16.81
CA THR A 741 -18.65 8.19 16.47
C THR A 741 -17.88 8.61 17.71
N ASN A 742 -18.51 9.31 18.66
CA ASN A 742 -17.91 9.67 19.95
C ASN A 742 -17.41 8.44 20.74
N LYS A 743 -18.16 7.34 20.69
CA LYS A 743 -17.77 6.06 21.29
C LYS A 743 -16.54 5.46 20.61
N LEU A 744 -16.46 5.56 19.28
CA LEU A 744 -15.33 5.09 18.50
C LEU A 744 -14.07 5.92 18.80
N VAL A 745 -14.19 7.25 18.80
CA VAL A 745 -13.15 8.21 19.21
C VAL A 745 -12.57 7.84 20.58
N ALA A 746 -13.44 7.62 21.57
CA ALA A 746 -13.02 7.31 22.94
C ALA A 746 -12.33 5.93 23.08
N ARG A 747 -12.59 4.98 22.17
CA ARG A 747 -12.02 3.62 22.19
C ARG A 747 -10.58 3.53 21.68
N PHE A 748 -10.11 4.50 20.90
CA PHE A 748 -8.70 4.54 20.47
C PHE A 748 -7.74 4.99 21.59
N GLY A 749 -8.23 5.19 22.82
CA GLY A 749 -7.46 5.49 24.02
C GLY A 749 -7.11 4.31 24.93
N SER A 750 -7.51 3.05 24.63
CA SER A 750 -7.12 1.85 25.38
C SER A 750 -6.24 0.90 24.53
N SER A 751 -5.11 0.47 25.09
CA SER A 751 -3.99 -0.13 24.35
C SER A 751 -4.38 -1.38 23.54
N PRO A 752 -4.26 -1.39 22.20
CA PRO A 752 -4.49 -2.58 21.37
C PRO A 752 -3.44 -3.69 21.58
N LEU A 753 -2.45 -3.48 22.47
CA LEU A 753 -1.42 -4.45 22.88
C LEU A 753 -1.73 -5.27 24.11
N ALA A 754 -2.87 -5.06 24.77
CA ALA A 754 -3.23 -5.95 25.85
C ALA A 754 -3.66 -7.32 25.28
N ALA A 755 -3.21 -8.40 25.92
CA ALA A 755 -3.88 -9.69 25.78
C ALA A 755 -5.30 -9.55 26.33
N CYS A 756 -6.31 -10.09 25.65
CA CYS A 756 -7.65 -10.09 26.23
C CYS A 756 -7.66 -10.85 27.55
N CYS A 757 -6.90 -11.92 27.66
CA CYS A 757 -7.05 -12.85 28.75
C CYS A 757 -5.69 -13.27 29.33
N GLY A 758 -5.52 -13.08 30.63
CA GLY A 758 -4.26 -13.31 31.33
C GLY A 758 -4.31 -12.82 32.77
N SER A 759 -3.17 -12.90 33.46
CA SER A 759 -3.04 -12.62 34.90
C SER A 759 -2.01 -11.52 35.22
N GLY A 760 -1.56 -10.79 34.20
CA GLY A 760 -0.43 -9.86 34.30
C GLY A 760 -0.73 -8.49 34.91
N GLY A 761 -2.00 -8.13 35.02
CA GLY A 761 -2.36 -6.73 35.14
C GLY A 761 -1.87 -5.95 33.92
N GLU A 762 -2.03 -4.64 33.94
CA GLU A 762 -1.76 -3.84 32.74
C GLU A 762 -0.37 -3.23 32.71
N PRO A 763 0.15 -2.85 31.53
CA PRO A 763 -0.59 -2.59 30.26
C PRO A 763 -0.91 -3.78 29.37
N TYR A 764 -0.21 -4.89 29.54
CA TYR A 764 -0.24 -5.97 28.55
C TYR A 764 -1.16 -7.14 28.93
N ASN A 765 -1.67 -7.16 30.16
CA ASN A 765 -2.47 -8.27 30.71
C ASN A 765 -1.74 -9.63 30.63
N PHE A 766 -0.40 -9.61 30.70
CA PHE A 766 0.46 -10.79 30.58
C PHE A 766 1.44 -10.90 31.76
N ASN A 767 1.53 -12.07 32.38
CA ASN A 767 2.37 -12.31 33.57
C ASN A 767 3.60 -13.17 33.22
N VAL A 768 4.78 -12.56 33.28
CA VAL A 768 6.08 -13.20 33.00
C VAL A 768 6.42 -14.36 33.97
N ASN A 769 5.86 -14.36 35.18
CA ASN A 769 6.13 -15.39 36.20
C ASN A 769 5.16 -16.57 36.15
N PHE A 770 4.04 -16.45 35.42
CA PHE A 770 2.93 -17.42 35.42
C PHE A 770 2.59 -17.91 34.00
N THR A 771 3.55 -18.05 33.09
CA THR A 771 3.32 -18.49 31.70
C THR A 771 2.21 -17.74 30.94
N GLY A 772 1.71 -16.59 31.42
CA GLY A 772 0.71 -15.71 30.79
C GLY A 772 -0.65 -16.28 30.35
N PHE A 773 -0.80 -17.60 30.21
CA PHE A 773 -1.91 -18.22 29.51
C PHE A 773 -3.24 -18.14 30.26
N CYS A 774 -4.31 -17.93 29.50
CA CYS A 774 -5.70 -17.80 29.92
C CYS A 774 -6.26 -18.83 30.90
N ALA A 775 -5.70 -20.04 30.94
CA ALA A 775 -6.15 -21.14 31.79
C ALA A 775 -5.26 -21.33 33.04
N THR A 776 -4.41 -20.36 33.37
CA THR A 776 -3.62 -20.37 34.60
C THR A 776 -4.40 -19.75 35.76
N PRO A 777 -4.23 -20.24 37.01
CA PRO A 777 -4.92 -19.68 38.18
C PRO A 777 -4.68 -18.17 38.29
N GLY A 778 -5.77 -17.39 38.42
CA GLY A 778 -5.71 -15.93 38.52
C GLY A 778 -5.85 -15.17 37.20
N SER A 779 -6.03 -15.87 36.07
CA SER A 779 -6.30 -15.22 34.78
C SER A 779 -7.73 -14.68 34.69
N THR A 780 -7.88 -13.51 34.09
CA THR A 780 -9.17 -12.86 33.81
C THR A 780 -9.32 -12.56 32.34
N VAL A 781 -10.51 -12.81 31.79
CA VAL A 781 -10.88 -12.39 30.43
C VAL A 781 -11.25 -10.90 30.45
N CYS A 782 -10.88 -10.19 29.40
CA CYS A 782 -11.15 -8.77 29.23
C CYS A 782 -12.66 -8.48 29.31
N ALA A 783 -13.03 -7.39 30.00
CA ALA A 783 -14.42 -7.06 30.28
C ALA A 783 -15.25 -6.83 29.00
N ASP A 784 -14.61 -6.31 27.95
CA ASP A 784 -15.24 -6.02 26.65
C ASP A 784 -15.35 -7.25 25.72
N GLY A 785 -14.90 -8.41 26.19
CA GLY A 785 -14.93 -9.68 25.47
C GLY A 785 -13.80 -9.86 24.43
N PRO A 786 -13.52 -11.10 23.99
CA PRO A 786 -12.32 -11.43 23.20
C PRO A 786 -12.20 -10.68 21.87
N SER A 787 -13.33 -10.30 21.29
CA SER A 787 -13.38 -9.52 20.05
C SER A 787 -12.82 -8.11 20.17
N SER A 788 -12.48 -7.61 21.37
CA SER A 788 -11.91 -6.27 21.59
C SER A 788 -10.38 -6.23 21.65
N SER A 789 -9.70 -7.39 21.61
CA SER A 789 -8.22 -7.48 21.64
C SER A 789 -7.64 -8.19 20.40
N VAL A 790 -6.40 -7.84 20.03
CA VAL A 790 -5.69 -8.52 18.92
C VAL A 790 -5.16 -9.87 19.40
N SER A 791 -4.50 -9.86 20.56
CA SER A 791 -3.95 -11.03 21.23
C SER A 791 -4.94 -11.60 22.25
N TRP A 792 -5.04 -12.91 22.30
CA TRP A 792 -5.87 -13.67 23.23
C TRP A 792 -5.18 -13.81 24.58
N ASP A 793 -3.96 -14.36 24.59
CA ASP A 793 -3.24 -14.77 25.80
C ASP A 793 -1.78 -14.26 25.85
N GLY A 794 -1.45 -13.29 25.00
CA GLY A 794 -0.12 -12.68 24.90
C GLY A 794 0.78 -13.22 23.81
N ILE A 795 0.38 -14.32 23.17
CA ILE A 795 1.11 -14.96 22.07
C ILE A 795 0.14 -15.28 20.92
N HIS A 796 -1.04 -15.78 21.26
CA HIS A 796 -1.99 -16.28 20.27
C HIS A 796 -3.03 -15.24 19.90
N TYR A 797 -3.54 -15.34 18.67
CA TYR A 797 -4.59 -14.46 18.18
C TYR A 797 -5.98 -14.82 18.73
N THR A 798 -6.78 -13.77 18.92
CA THR A 798 -8.22 -13.95 19.10
C THR A 798 -8.86 -14.48 17.81
N GLU A 799 -10.01 -15.14 17.91
CA GLU A 799 -10.78 -15.62 16.76
C GLU A 799 -11.06 -14.49 15.76
N ALA A 800 -11.36 -13.29 16.29
CA ALA A 800 -11.60 -12.09 15.49
C ALA A 800 -10.37 -11.73 14.63
N THR A 801 -9.17 -11.78 15.22
CA THR A 801 -7.90 -11.56 14.52
C THR A 801 -7.61 -12.68 13.51
N ASN A 802 -7.83 -13.95 13.89
CA ASN A 802 -7.68 -15.10 12.98
C ASN A 802 -8.54 -14.98 11.72
N LYS A 803 -9.77 -14.47 11.86
CA LYS A 803 -10.68 -14.20 10.74
C LYS A 803 -10.13 -13.13 9.79
N LEU A 804 -9.48 -12.10 10.31
CA LEU A 804 -8.87 -11.02 9.52
C LEU A 804 -7.67 -11.52 8.72
N VAL A 805 -6.79 -12.28 9.37
CA VAL A 805 -5.63 -12.92 8.72
C VAL A 805 -6.10 -13.84 7.58
N ALA A 806 -7.10 -14.67 7.83
CA ALA A 806 -7.67 -15.54 6.80
C ALA A 806 -8.28 -14.75 5.62
N ARG A 807 -9.01 -13.65 5.89
CA ARG A 807 -9.57 -12.80 4.83
C ARG A 807 -8.46 -12.20 3.96
N ALA A 808 -7.39 -11.72 4.57
CA ALA A 808 -6.24 -11.16 3.85
C ALA A 808 -5.54 -12.21 2.96
N ILE A 809 -5.46 -13.47 3.41
CA ILE A 809 -4.95 -14.59 2.61
C ILE A 809 -5.87 -14.86 1.41
N LEU A 810 -7.19 -14.82 1.60
CA LEU A 810 -8.20 -15.17 0.59
C LEU A 810 -8.45 -14.08 -0.46
N THR A 811 -8.27 -12.81 -0.13
CA THR A 811 -8.50 -11.68 -1.06
C THR A 811 -7.33 -11.46 -2.04
N ARG A 812 -6.33 -12.35 -2.06
CA ARG A 812 -5.23 -12.32 -3.05
C ARG A 812 -5.68 -12.95 -4.40
N PRO A 813 -5.25 -12.41 -5.55
CA PRO A 813 -5.76 -12.82 -6.87
C PRO A 813 -5.48 -14.27 -7.32
N THR A 814 -4.67 -15.05 -6.58
CA THR A 814 -4.15 -16.35 -7.04
C THR A 814 -5.06 -17.55 -6.74
N LEU A 815 -6.08 -17.42 -5.88
CA LEU A 815 -6.93 -18.55 -5.48
C LEU A 815 -8.21 -18.71 -6.32
N ALA A 816 -8.57 -17.73 -7.14
CA ALA A 816 -9.83 -17.70 -7.88
C ALA A 816 -9.63 -17.83 -9.40
N GLU A 817 -9.60 -19.05 -9.95
CA GLU A 817 -10.14 -19.43 -11.27
C GLU A 817 -10.03 -20.96 -11.53
N PRO A 818 -11.02 -21.61 -12.20
CA PRO A 818 -11.03 -23.05 -12.54
C PRO A 818 -10.63 -23.34 -14.01
N VAL A 819 -9.80 -24.35 -14.25
CA VAL A 819 -9.47 -24.88 -15.60
C VAL A 819 -10.02 -26.29 -15.74
N THR A 820 -10.77 -26.56 -16.82
CA THR A 820 -11.29 -27.89 -17.17
C THR A 820 -10.49 -28.56 -18.29
N THR A 821 -10.17 -29.84 -18.02
CA THR A 821 -10.01 -31.01 -18.93
C THR A 821 -8.88 -30.98 -19.97
N GLY A 822 -8.06 -32.00 -20.17
CA GLY A 822 -7.99 -33.38 -19.64
C GLY A 822 -7.17 -34.25 -20.62
N SER A 823 -6.16 -34.93 -20.07
CA SER A 823 -5.41 -36.16 -20.47
C SER A 823 -5.78 -36.92 -21.76
N ILE A 824 -4.86 -37.66 -22.41
CA ILE A 824 -4.44 -39.03 -22.02
C ILE A 824 -3.09 -39.46 -22.67
N SER A 825 -2.39 -40.28 -21.89
CA SER A 825 -1.11 -41.01 -22.04
C SER A 825 -1.10 -42.12 -23.11
N MET A 826 0.08 -42.55 -23.59
CA MET A 826 0.61 -43.93 -23.43
C MET A 826 2.00 -44.11 -24.09
N THR A 827 2.75 -45.07 -23.56
CA THR A 827 4.20 -45.35 -23.68
C THR A 827 4.54 -46.36 -24.82
N PRO A 828 5.71 -47.03 -24.87
CA PRO A 828 6.90 -46.65 -25.66
C PRO A 828 7.38 -47.73 -26.66
N PHE A 829 8.05 -47.39 -27.78
CA PHE A 829 8.85 -48.40 -28.55
C PHE A 829 10.12 -47.86 -29.24
N SER A 830 11.22 -48.58 -28.95
CA SER A 830 12.48 -48.92 -29.66
C SER A 830 13.37 -47.90 -30.41
N PRO A 831 14.72 -47.98 -30.27
CA PRO A 831 15.67 -46.92 -30.62
C PRO A 831 16.03 -46.81 -32.12
N HIS A 832 15.55 -47.73 -32.96
CA HIS A 832 15.96 -47.80 -34.37
C HIS A 832 15.07 -47.02 -35.35
N LEU A 833 13.91 -46.52 -34.89
CA LEU A 833 13.05 -45.62 -35.68
C LEU A 833 13.43 -44.13 -35.55
N VAL A 834 14.18 -43.78 -34.50
CA VAL A 834 14.58 -42.39 -34.19
C VAL A 834 15.54 -41.82 -35.24
N ALA A 835 16.42 -42.64 -35.82
CA ALA A 835 17.42 -42.17 -36.79
C ALA A 835 16.82 -41.88 -38.18
N ALA A 836 15.82 -42.66 -38.61
CA ALA A 836 15.15 -42.44 -39.91
C ALA A 836 14.17 -41.26 -39.86
N ALA A 837 13.51 -41.05 -38.71
CA ALA A 837 12.63 -39.90 -38.48
C ALA A 837 13.41 -38.58 -38.40
N ALA A 838 14.62 -38.58 -37.80
CA ALA A 838 15.45 -37.37 -37.68
C ALA A 838 15.90 -36.82 -39.05
N ALA A 839 16.18 -37.68 -40.03
CA ALA A 839 16.58 -37.25 -41.37
C ALA A 839 15.40 -36.70 -42.20
N LEU A 840 14.20 -37.23 -42.00
CA LEU A 840 12.98 -36.74 -42.68
C LEU A 840 12.42 -35.47 -42.02
N LEU A 841 12.58 -35.32 -40.70
CA LEU A 841 12.27 -34.09 -39.96
C LEU A 841 13.25 -32.96 -40.26
N GLY A 842 14.51 -33.26 -40.56
CA GLY A 842 15.49 -32.26 -41.00
C GLY A 842 15.12 -31.59 -42.34
N LEU A 843 14.45 -32.32 -43.25
CA LEU A 843 14.02 -31.80 -44.55
C LEU A 843 12.63 -31.15 -44.54
N LEU A 844 11.76 -31.47 -43.57
CA LEU A 844 10.50 -30.75 -43.35
C LEU A 844 10.66 -29.50 -42.46
N ALA A 845 11.74 -29.41 -41.67
CA ALA A 845 12.03 -28.27 -40.80
C ALA A 845 12.47 -26.99 -41.55
N THR A 846 12.77 -27.06 -42.85
CA THR A 846 12.99 -25.85 -43.67
C THR A 846 11.72 -25.31 -44.35
N ALA A 847 10.59 -26.02 -44.24
CA ALA A 847 9.33 -25.61 -44.87
C ALA A 847 8.19 -25.30 -43.88
N VAL A 848 8.34 -25.59 -42.58
CA VAL A 848 7.30 -25.30 -41.55
C VAL A 848 7.86 -24.55 -40.32
N ALA A 849 9.05 -23.94 -40.44
CA ALA A 849 9.51 -22.95 -39.47
C ALA A 849 8.74 -21.63 -39.65
N GLY A 850 7.52 -21.57 -39.11
CA GLY A 850 6.66 -20.40 -39.06
C GLY A 850 5.67 -20.50 -37.90
N GLY A 851 6.10 -20.15 -36.69
CA GLY A 851 5.25 -20.02 -35.50
C GLY A 851 6.07 -19.80 -34.21
N GLY A 852 6.41 -18.52 -33.93
CA GLY A 852 7.39 -18.04 -32.92
C GLY A 852 7.05 -18.29 -31.44
N THR A 853 7.97 -18.22 -30.47
CA THR A 853 8.78 -17.05 -30.03
C THR A 853 7.99 -15.76 -30.12
N GLY A 854 7.27 -15.38 -29.06
CA GLY A 854 6.35 -14.24 -29.10
C GLY A 854 7.06 -12.88 -29.09
N ALA A 855 7.57 -12.43 -30.24
CA ALA A 855 7.87 -11.02 -30.48
C ALA A 855 6.56 -10.20 -30.39
N TYR A 856 6.64 -8.95 -29.92
CA TYR A 856 5.51 -8.02 -30.04
C TYR A 856 5.02 -8.00 -31.49
N THR A 857 3.72 -7.84 -31.70
CA THR A 857 3.16 -7.80 -33.06
C THR A 857 2.91 -6.37 -33.53
N ARG A 858 2.84 -5.42 -32.60
CA ARG A 858 2.39 -4.03 -32.79
C ARG A 858 2.98 -3.12 -31.70
N VAL A 859 3.01 -1.82 -31.99
CA VAL A 859 3.30 -0.77 -31.00
C VAL A 859 2.14 0.21 -30.91
N PHE A 860 1.68 0.51 -29.71
CA PHE A 860 0.79 1.64 -29.42
C PHE A 860 1.58 2.67 -28.63
N SER A 861 1.66 3.90 -29.12
CA SER A 861 2.45 4.95 -28.46
C SER A 861 1.64 6.22 -28.24
N PHE A 862 1.82 6.81 -27.07
CA PHE A 862 1.22 8.04 -26.57
C PHE A 862 2.35 8.98 -26.17
N GLY A 863 2.16 10.28 -26.32
CA GLY A 863 3.19 11.26 -26.00
C GLY A 863 3.04 12.54 -26.79
N ASP A 864 4.12 13.30 -26.90
CA ASP A 864 4.15 14.57 -27.62
C ASP A 864 5.06 14.54 -28.87
N SER A 865 5.75 15.64 -29.18
CA SER A 865 6.65 15.76 -30.33
C SER A 865 7.85 14.82 -30.28
N LEU A 866 8.28 14.35 -29.09
CA LEU A 866 9.38 13.38 -28.98
C LEU A 866 8.97 11.97 -29.42
N THR A 867 7.66 11.72 -29.52
CA THR A 867 7.08 10.44 -29.96
C THR A 867 6.24 10.57 -31.23
N ASP A 868 5.84 11.76 -31.66
CA ASP A 868 4.96 11.98 -32.83
C ASP A 868 5.60 11.57 -34.17
N THR A 869 4.96 10.61 -34.85
CA THR A 869 5.43 10.06 -36.14
C THR A 869 4.77 10.70 -37.37
N GLY A 870 3.94 11.73 -37.18
CA GLY A 870 3.35 12.53 -38.27
C GLY A 870 1.94 13.07 -38.02
N ASN A 871 1.34 12.89 -36.84
CA ASN A 871 0.00 13.41 -36.52
C ASN A 871 -0.05 14.94 -36.60
N ALA A 872 1.03 15.65 -36.23
CA ALA A 872 1.14 17.09 -36.34
C ALA A 872 0.90 17.65 -37.76
N LEU A 873 1.12 16.86 -38.82
CA LEU A 873 0.83 17.27 -40.21
C LEU A 873 -0.67 17.38 -40.51
N HIS A 874 -1.50 16.72 -39.71
CA HIS A 874 -2.94 16.54 -39.97
C HIS A 874 -3.82 17.39 -39.04
N LEU A 875 -3.22 18.23 -38.18
CA LEU A 875 -3.95 19.10 -37.26
C LEU A 875 -4.33 20.44 -37.92
N PRO A 876 -5.64 20.80 -37.95
CA PRO A 876 -6.11 22.07 -38.52
C PRO A 876 -5.59 23.30 -37.77
N SER A 877 -5.39 23.17 -36.45
CA SER A 877 -5.00 24.24 -35.52
C SER A 877 -3.58 24.76 -35.72
N THR A 878 -2.78 24.15 -36.60
CA THR A 878 -1.43 24.62 -36.99
C THR A 878 -1.45 25.58 -38.19
N GLY A 879 -2.61 26.15 -38.52
CA GLY A 879 -2.75 27.13 -39.61
C GLY A 879 -2.77 26.50 -41.01
N GLY A 880 -3.26 25.26 -41.14
CA GLY A 880 -3.42 24.59 -42.44
C GLY A 880 -2.10 24.20 -43.14
N GLY A 881 -0.96 24.30 -42.45
CA GLY A 881 0.36 23.99 -43.00
C GLY A 881 1.20 23.01 -42.18
N GLY A 882 0.70 22.46 -41.07
CA GLY A 882 1.50 21.71 -40.10
C GLY A 882 2.44 22.62 -39.30
N GLY A 883 2.78 22.25 -38.05
CA GLY A 883 3.78 22.98 -37.24
C GLY A 883 5.19 23.00 -37.89
N PRO A 884 6.24 23.54 -37.24
CA PRO A 884 7.58 23.64 -37.82
C PRO A 884 8.10 22.35 -38.50
N ALA A 885 7.81 21.20 -37.89
CA ALA A 885 8.13 19.85 -38.39
C ALA A 885 7.52 19.45 -39.76
N SER A 886 6.67 20.30 -40.34
CA SER A 886 6.06 20.13 -41.67
C SER A 886 6.90 20.67 -42.82
N ARG A 887 7.97 21.42 -42.54
CA ARG A 887 8.77 22.13 -43.53
C ARG A 887 10.24 21.68 -43.47
N PRO A 888 11.00 21.76 -44.58
CA PRO A 888 12.44 21.58 -44.52
C PRO A 888 13.06 22.58 -43.52
N PRO A 889 14.11 22.19 -42.77
CA PRO A 889 14.94 21.01 -42.97
C PRO A 889 14.53 19.74 -42.18
N TYR A 890 13.35 19.70 -41.56
CA TYR A 890 12.93 18.50 -40.82
C TYR A 890 12.90 17.24 -41.70
N GLY A 891 13.39 16.13 -41.15
CA GLY A 891 13.53 14.86 -41.86
C GLY A 891 14.68 14.79 -42.88
N GLU A 892 15.58 15.78 -42.95
CA GLU A 892 16.67 15.82 -43.93
C GLU A 892 17.69 14.67 -43.83
N THR A 893 17.90 14.06 -42.67
CA THR A 893 18.91 13.02 -42.43
C THR A 893 18.46 11.66 -42.98
N PHE A 894 17.26 11.20 -42.60
CA PHE A 894 16.77 9.88 -43.00
C PHE A 894 15.69 9.93 -44.08
N PHE A 895 14.64 10.73 -43.89
CA PHE A 895 13.47 10.71 -44.76
C PHE A 895 13.66 11.53 -46.05
N ARG A 896 14.63 12.45 -46.06
CA ARG A 896 14.90 13.43 -47.12
C ARG A 896 13.70 14.32 -47.45
N ARG A 897 12.75 14.42 -46.51
CA ARG A 897 11.55 15.26 -46.57
C ARG A 897 10.92 15.37 -45.18
N PRO A 898 10.14 16.42 -44.91
CA PRO A 898 9.37 16.53 -43.67
C PRO A 898 8.32 15.42 -43.57
N THR A 899 8.25 14.80 -42.40
CA THR A 899 7.22 13.78 -42.08
C THR A 899 6.38 14.15 -40.87
N GLY A 900 6.55 15.35 -40.30
CA GLY A 900 5.92 15.75 -39.04
C GLY A 900 6.63 15.26 -37.78
N ARG A 901 7.73 14.51 -37.91
CA ARG A 901 8.64 14.20 -36.79
C ARG A 901 9.44 15.45 -36.47
N ALA A 902 9.51 15.82 -35.20
CA ALA A 902 10.27 16.97 -34.75
C ALA A 902 11.76 16.61 -34.59
N SER A 903 12.42 16.27 -35.70
CA SER A 903 13.84 15.92 -35.76
C SER A 903 14.35 16.09 -37.20
N ASP A 904 15.67 16.10 -37.40
CA ASP A 904 16.28 15.92 -38.73
C ASP A 904 16.02 14.51 -39.29
N GLY A 905 15.52 13.57 -38.49
CA GLY A 905 15.12 12.26 -39.00
C GLY A 905 14.28 11.43 -38.05
N ARG A 906 14.79 10.25 -37.68
CA ARG A 906 14.07 9.27 -36.86
C ARG A 906 14.04 9.65 -35.38
N LEU A 907 12.92 9.37 -34.73
CA LEU A 907 12.73 9.55 -33.28
C LEU A 907 13.19 8.31 -32.49
N ALA A 908 13.36 8.45 -31.17
CA ALA A 908 13.71 7.31 -30.31
C ALA A 908 12.72 6.13 -30.46
N VAL A 909 11.41 6.41 -30.63
CA VAL A 909 10.39 5.38 -30.88
C VAL A 909 10.60 4.63 -32.21
N ASP A 910 11.12 5.30 -33.25
CA ASP A 910 11.42 4.65 -34.53
C ASP A 910 12.57 3.65 -34.37
N PHE A 911 13.63 4.05 -33.67
CA PHE A 911 14.75 3.17 -33.37
C PHE A 911 14.34 2.00 -32.47
N ILE A 912 13.45 2.19 -31.49
CA ILE A 912 12.91 1.09 -30.68
C ILE A 912 12.11 0.11 -31.55
N VAL A 913 11.25 0.60 -32.43
CA VAL A 913 10.48 -0.22 -33.39
C VAL A 913 11.42 -1.02 -34.31
N GLU A 914 12.44 -0.38 -34.88
CA GLU A 914 13.44 -1.00 -35.75
C GLU A 914 14.25 -2.07 -35.00
N ALA A 915 14.70 -1.75 -33.78
CA ALA A 915 15.41 -2.68 -32.91
C ALA A 915 14.55 -3.92 -32.62
N LEU A 916 13.23 -3.77 -32.46
CA LEU A 916 12.31 -4.87 -32.21
C LEU A 916 11.80 -5.59 -33.48
N ARG A 917 12.23 -5.17 -34.69
CA ARG A 917 11.73 -5.68 -35.99
C ARG A 917 10.22 -5.51 -36.19
N LEU A 918 9.66 -4.48 -35.57
CA LEU A 918 8.26 -4.14 -35.74
C LEU A 918 8.09 -3.25 -36.96
N ARG A 919 6.88 -3.22 -37.51
CA ARG A 919 6.54 -2.19 -38.50
C ARG A 919 6.17 -0.91 -37.76
N HIS A 920 6.56 0.23 -38.32
CA HIS A 920 6.22 1.52 -37.73
C HIS A 920 4.71 1.66 -37.58
N PRO A 921 4.23 2.07 -36.39
CA PRO A 921 2.83 2.34 -36.19
C PRO A 921 2.38 3.51 -37.07
N ALA A 922 1.15 3.47 -37.55
CA ALA A 922 0.59 4.58 -38.31
C ALA A 922 0.29 5.77 -37.39
N PRO A 923 0.49 7.02 -37.83
CA PRO A 923 -0.05 8.18 -37.12
C PRO A 923 -1.58 8.11 -37.17
N TYR A 924 -2.25 8.19 -36.01
CA TYR A 924 -3.70 8.11 -35.89
C TYR A 924 -4.46 9.06 -36.83
N LEU A 925 -4.01 10.31 -36.99
CA LEU A 925 -4.66 11.33 -37.84
C LEU A 925 -4.30 11.20 -39.32
N ALA A 926 -3.22 10.48 -39.65
CA ALA A 926 -2.81 10.23 -41.03
C ALA A 926 -3.53 9.03 -41.66
N ALA A 927 -3.81 8.01 -40.85
CA ALA A 927 -4.72 6.94 -41.21
C ALA A 927 -6.14 7.50 -41.17
N GLY A 928 -6.93 7.37 -42.23
CA GLY A 928 -8.25 8.02 -42.35
C GLY A 928 -9.28 7.59 -41.29
N GLY A 929 -8.92 6.66 -40.40
CA GLY A 929 -9.69 6.29 -39.21
C GLY A 929 -10.75 5.23 -39.46
N GLU A 930 -10.77 4.60 -40.64
CA GLU A 930 -11.95 3.86 -41.10
C GLU A 930 -11.77 2.34 -41.17
N THR A 931 -10.55 1.80 -41.16
CA THR A 931 -10.35 0.36 -41.35
C THR A 931 -9.35 -0.30 -40.39
N ALA A 932 -9.64 -1.55 -40.00
CA ALA A 932 -8.71 -2.38 -39.22
C ALA A 932 -7.39 -2.67 -39.97
N ALA A 933 -7.39 -2.56 -41.30
CA ALA A 933 -6.22 -2.77 -42.13
C ALA A 933 -5.15 -1.69 -41.93
N GLU A 934 -5.56 -0.44 -41.66
CA GLU A 934 -4.66 0.69 -41.41
C GLU A 934 -3.93 0.53 -40.06
N PHE A 935 -4.62 0.03 -39.04
CA PHE A 935 -4.09 -0.09 -37.67
C PHE A 935 -3.47 -1.45 -37.35
N ARG A 936 -3.32 -2.34 -38.35
CA ARG A 936 -2.87 -3.72 -38.14
C ARG A 936 -1.46 -3.86 -37.58
N HIS A 937 -0.65 -2.80 -37.57
CA HIS A 937 0.72 -2.78 -37.03
C HIS A 937 0.85 -1.94 -35.74
N GLY A 938 -0.27 -1.44 -35.21
CA GLY A 938 -0.29 -0.52 -34.09
C GLY A 938 -0.44 0.94 -34.53
N VAL A 939 -0.54 1.84 -33.55
CA VAL A 939 -0.91 3.24 -33.76
C VAL A 939 -0.09 4.16 -32.87
N ASN A 940 0.40 5.24 -33.45
CA ASN A 940 1.01 6.34 -32.74
C ASN A 940 -0.06 7.43 -32.55
N PHE A 941 -0.47 7.63 -31.30
CA PHE A 941 -1.41 8.66 -30.88
C PHE A 941 -0.72 9.96 -30.49
N ALA A 942 0.61 9.97 -30.38
CA ALA A 942 1.37 11.13 -29.95
C ALA A 942 1.24 12.30 -30.92
N VAL A 943 1.21 13.52 -30.40
CA VAL A 943 1.00 14.75 -31.19
C VAL A 943 2.00 15.81 -30.77
N GLY A 944 2.72 16.39 -31.73
CA GLY A 944 3.60 17.51 -31.47
C GLY A 944 2.90 18.67 -30.77
N GLY A 945 3.43 19.07 -29.61
CA GLY A 945 2.87 20.14 -28.77
C GLY A 945 1.79 19.69 -27.78
N SER A 946 1.42 18.40 -27.75
CA SER A 946 0.38 17.91 -26.85
C SER A 946 0.82 17.94 -25.39
N THR A 947 -0.13 18.24 -24.52
CA THR A 947 0.06 18.26 -23.07
C THR A 947 -0.41 16.95 -22.42
N ALA A 948 0.11 16.59 -21.25
CA ALA A 948 -0.48 15.51 -20.47
C ALA A 948 -1.90 15.92 -20.01
N LEU A 949 -2.05 17.19 -19.65
CA LEU A 949 -3.30 17.78 -19.16
C LEU A 949 -4.20 18.28 -20.29
N PRO A 950 -5.52 18.25 -20.12
CA PRO A 950 -6.45 18.66 -21.16
C PRO A 950 -6.51 20.20 -21.28
N PRO A 951 -6.88 20.77 -22.44
CA PRO A 951 -6.87 22.22 -22.67
C PRO A 951 -7.59 23.04 -21.60
N GLU A 952 -8.67 22.51 -21.03
CA GLU A 952 -9.48 23.13 -20.00
C GLU A 952 -8.67 23.45 -18.74
N PHE A 953 -7.62 22.67 -18.46
CA PHE A 953 -6.70 22.92 -17.33
C PHE A 953 -5.96 24.25 -17.50
N TYR A 954 -5.56 24.58 -18.73
CA TYR A 954 -4.84 25.81 -19.06
C TYR A 954 -5.79 26.97 -19.27
N GLU A 955 -6.90 26.76 -19.97
CA GLU A 955 -7.90 27.80 -20.23
C GLU A 955 -8.48 28.36 -18.93
N GLY A 956 -8.71 27.51 -17.92
CA GLY A 956 -9.11 27.93 -16.57
C GLY A 956 -8.08 28.81 -15.86
N ARG A 957 -6.85 28.86 -16.35
CA ARG A 957 -5.73 29.68 -15.85
C ARG A 957 -5.38 30.85 -16.78
N GLY A 958 -6.21 31.11 -17.81
CA GLY A 958 -5.93 32.12 -18.82
C GLY A 958 -4.76 31.76 -19.74
N LEU A 959 -4.32 30.51 -19.73
CA LEU A 959 -3.26 29.99 -20.57
C LEU A 959 -3.86 29.23 -21.75
N LYS A 960 -3.09 29.08 -22.83
CA LYS A 960 -3.51 28.37 -24.02
C LYS A 960 -2.48 27.31 -24.37
N PRO A 961 -2.85 26.02 -24.45
CA PRO A 961 -1.92 24.98 -24.88
C PRO A 961 -1.56 25.18 -26.36
N PHE A 962 -0.40 24.66 -26.76
CA PHE A 962 0.09 24.78 -28.14
C PHE A 962 -0.85 24.12 -29.16
N VAL A 963 -1.45 22.99 -28.78
CA VAL A 963 -2.45 22.26 -29.56
C VAL A 963 -3.61 21.81 -28.67
N PRO A 964 -4.83 21.63 -29.22
CA PRO A 964 -5.99 21.15 -28.47
C PRO A 964 -5.99 19.62 -28.33
N VAL A 965 -4.85 19.03 -28.00
CA VAL A 965 -4.67 17.57 -27.86
C VAL A 965 -3.93 17.28 -26.57
N SER A 966 -4.48 16.39 -25.76
CA SER A 966 -3.86 15.86 -24.55
C SER A 966 -3.85 14.33 -24.49
N LEU A 967 -3.26 13.74 -23.45
CA LEU A 967 -3.36 12.30 -23.18
C LEU A 967 -4.81 11.80 -23.13
N ALA A 968 -5.76 12.63 -22.69
CA ALA A 968 -7.17 12.26 -22.69
C ALA A 968 -7.71 12.08 -24.12
N ASN A 969 -7.35 12.97 -25.05
CA ASN A 969 -7.70 12.82 -26.46
C ASN A 969 -7.04 11.56 -27.07
N GLN A 970 -5.76 11.35 -26.78
CA GLN A 970 -5.02 10.17 -27.25
C GLN A 970 -5.61 8.86 -26.72
N THR A 971 -6.05 8.83 -25.46
CA THR A 971 -6.73 7.68 -24.85
C THR A 971 -8.11 7.43 -25.48
N ALA A 972 -8.86 8.50 -25.79
CA ALA A 972 -10.12 8.37 -26.52
C ALA A 972 -9.92 7.81 -27.93
N TRP A 973 -8.85 8.21 -28.63
CA TRP A 973 -8.46 7.64 -29.93
C TRP A 973 -8.06 6.18 -29.82
N PHE A 974 -7.32 5.81 -28.76
CA PHE A 974 -7.00 4.43 -28.45
C PHE A 974 -8.25 3.55 -28.33
N TYR A 975 -9.26 3.99 -27.57
CA TYR A 975 -10.51 3.24 -27.47
C TYR A 975 -11.25 3.10 -28.80
N LYS A 976 -11.24 4.14 -29.65
CA LYS A 976 -11.80 4.05 -31.01
C LYS A 976 -11.07 3.00 -31.85
N VAL A 977 -9.74 3.02 -31.86
CA VAL A 977 -8.91 2.05 -32.58
C VAL A 977 -9.14 0.63 -32.04
N LEU A 978 -9.27 0.48 -30.73
CA LEU A 978 -9.51 -0.82 -30.10
C LEU A 978 -10.83 -1.45 -30.57
N GLN A 979 -11.88 -0.66 -30.80
CA GLN A 979 -13.14 -1.13 -31.37
C GLN A 979 -12.99 -1.53 -32.85
N ILE A 980 -12.21 -0.79 -33.62
CA ILE A 980 -11.94 -1.09 -35.03
C ILE A 980 -11.15 -2.41 -35.16
N LEU A 981 -10.19 -2.64 -34.26
CA LEU A 981 -9.30 -3.80 -34.30
C LEU A 981 -9.94 -5.11 -33.83
N GLY A 982 -11.02 -5.07 -33.03
CA GLY A 982 -11.66 -6.27 -32.52
C GLY A 982 -13.13 -6.10 -32.16
N SER A 983 -13.98 -6.97 -32.70
CA SER A 983 -15.44 -6.98 -32.47
C SER A 983 -15.88 -7.74 -31.21
N SER A 984 -14.97 -8.45 -30.53
CA SER A 984 -15.24 -9.20 -29.30
C SER A 984 -14.20 -8.91 -28.22
N ASP A 985 -14.60 -9.02 -26.95
CA ASP A 985 -13.73 -8.79 -25.78
C ASP A 985 -12.49 -9.69 -25.81
N HIS A 986 -12.66 -10.94 -26.23
CA HIS A 986 -11.56 -11.88 -26.34
C HIS A 986 -10.55 -11.46 -27.44
N GLY A 987 -11.06 -11.02 -28.59
CA GLY A 987 -10.22 -10.51 -29.68
C GLY A 987 -9.43 -9.27 -29.27
N ARG A 988 -10.10 -8.31 -28.62
CA ARG A 988 -9.49 -7.07 -28.12
C ARG A 988 -8.37 -7.36 -27.12
N ARG A 989 -8.63 -8.18 -26.10
CA ARG A 989 -7.62 -8.56 -25.08
C ARG A 989 -6.41 -9.27 -25.69
N LYS A 990 -6.60 -10.13 -26.70
CA LYS A 990 -5.49 -10.81 -27.39
C LYS A 990 -4.58 -9.82 -28.15
N ILE A 991 -5.17 -8.80 -28.78
CA ILE A 991 -4.39 -7.76 -29.46
C ILE A 991 -3.59 -6.95 -28.44
N MET A 992 -4.22 -6.52 -27.34
CA MET A 992 -3.54 -5.76 -26.29
C MET A 992 -2.40 -6.57 -25.63
N ALA A 993 -2.63 -7.85 -25.33
CA ALA A 993 -1.64 -8.72 -24.68
C ALA A 993 -0.42 -9.09 -25.55
N SER A 994 -0.48 -8.82 -26.86
CA SER A 994 0.60 -9.09 -27.82
C SER A 994 1.22 -7.82 -28.42
N SER A 995 0.94 -6.66 -27.81
CA SER A 995 1.39 -5.35 -28.27
C SER A 995 2.27 -4.67 -27.21
N LEU A 996 3.20 -3.84 -27.67
CA LEU A 996 4.01 -2.96 -26.82
C LEU A 996 3.30 -1.62 -26.67
N PHE A 997 3.14 -1.14 -25.44
CA PHE A 997 2.64 0.20 -25.16
C PHE A 997 3.78 1.11 -24.71
N ILE A 998 3.85 2.33 -25.26
CA ILE A 998 4.78 3.38 -24.83
C ILE A 998 3.94 4.60 -24.45
N VAL A 999 3.96 5.00 -23.18
CA VAL A 999 3.18 6.13 -22.67
C VAL A 999 4.15 7.22 -22.19
N GLY A 1000 4.58 8.08 -23.12
CA GLY A 1000 5.54 9.16 -22.90
C GLY A 1000 6.62 9.27 -24.00
N GLU A 1001 7.57 10.19 -23.90
CA GLU A 1001 7.63 11.27 -22.92
C GLU A 1001 6.50 12.29 -23.16
N ILE A 1002 5.93 12.82 -22.07
CA ILE A 1002 4.90 13.84 -22.10
C ILE A 1002 4.90 14.63 -20.79
N GLY A 1003 4.80 15.96 -20.89
CA GLY A 1003 4.84 16.89 -19.76
C GLY A 1003 5.73 18.11 -20.00
N VAL A 1004 6.71 18.02 -20.91
CA VAL A 1004 7.55 19.17 -21.31
C VAL A 1004 6.68 20.33 -21.80
N ASN A 1005 5.70 20.05 -22.65
CA ASN A 1005 4.76 21.06 -23.15
C ASN A 1005 3.93 21.69 -22.03
N ASP A 1006 3.54 20.91 -21.02
CA ASP A 1006 2.80 21.39 -19.86
C ASP A 1006 3.63 22.41 -19.06
N TYR A 1007 4.93 22.13 -18.88
CA TYR A 1007 5.86 23.06 -18.23
C TYR A 1007 6.13 24.30 -19.07
N LEU A 1008 6.31 24.17 -20.38
CA LEU A 1008 6.49 25.32 -21.25
C LEU A 1008 5.28 26.25 -21.23
N VAL A 1009 4.05 25.73 -21.31
CA VAL A 1009 2.82 26.54 -21.22
C VAL A 1009 2.72 27.22 -19.86
N SER A 1010 3.03 26.52 -18.77
CA SER A 1010 3.00 27.05 -17.42
C SER A 1010 4.05 28.14 -17.15
N LEU A 1011 5.30 27.92 -17.59
CA LEU A 1011 6.41 28.85 -17.40
C LEU A 1011 6.25 30.11 -18.26
N VAL A 1012 5.76 29.97 -19.52
CA VAL A 1012 5.38 31.12 -20.37
C VAL A 1012 4.18 31.87 -19.76
N GLY A 1013 3.31 31.16 -19.02
CA GLY A 1013 2.26 31.72 -18.18
C GLY A 1013 2.73 32.46 -16.94
N ASN A 1014 4.05 32.65 -16.78
CA ASN A 1014 4.70 33.31 -15.65
C ASN A 1014 4.53 32.58 -14.31
N LEU A 1015 4.27 31.28 -14.32
CA LEU A 1015 4.42 30.44 -13.14
C LEU A 1015 5.90 30.23 -12.82
N THR A 1016 6.23 30.27 -11.55
CA THR A 1016 7.56 29.91 -11.06
C THR A 1016 7.76 28.39 -11.08
N VAL A 1017 9.02 27.94 -11.14
CA VAL A 1017 9.34 26.51 -11.09
C VAL A 1017 8.72 25.82 -9.86
N GLY A 1018 8.72 26.47 -8.69
CA GLY A 1018 8.11 25.91 -7.47
C GLY A 1018 6.59 25.79 -7.55
N GLU A 1019 5.92 26.72 -8.23
CA GLU A 1019 4.48 26.60 -8.52
C GLU A 1019 4.20 25.47 -9.50
N VAL A 1020 5.06 25.29 -10.52
CA VAL A 1020 4.96 24.16 -11.45
C VAL A 1020 5.17 22.82 -10.72
N GLU A 1021 6.18 22.73 -9.85
CA GLU A 1021 6.47 21.54 -9.03
C GLU A 1021 5.26 21.15 -8.17
N THR A 1022 4.61 22.12 -7.54
CA THR A 1022 3.54 21.86 -6.56
C THR A 1022 2.14 21.75 -7.18
N SER A 1023 1.87 22.45 -8.29
CA SER A 1023 0.51 22.60 -8.83
C SER A 1023 0.30 22.03 -10.24
N VAL A 1024 1.35 21.49 -10.87
CA VAL A 1024 1.28 20.94 -12.24
C VAL A 1024 1.88 19.53 -12.33
N VAL A 1025 3.04 19.26 -11.71
CA VAL A 1025 3.66 17.90 -11.70
C VAL A 1025 2.69 16.81 -11.24
N PRO A 1026 1.93 16.97 -10.13
CA PRO A 1026 1.06 15.89 -9.65
C PRO A 1026 -0.03 15.52 -10.67
N HIS A 1027 -0.59 16.51 -11.37
CA HIS A 1027 -1.61 16.30 -12.39
C HIS A 1027 -1.07 15.60 -13.61
N ILE A 1028 0.13 15.98 -14.07
CA ILE A 1028 0.80 15.33 -15.20
C ILE A 1028 1.03 13.85 -14.88
N VAL A 1029 1.60 13.55 -13.72
CA VAL A 1029 1.86 12.16 -13.28
C VAL A 1029 0.55 11.38 -13.13
N ALA A 1030 -0.51 12.02 -12.62
CA ALA A 1030 -1.84 11.41 -12.53
C ALA A 1030 -2.44 11.10 -13.92
N ALA A 1031 -2.28 11.99 -14.90
CA ALA A 1031 -2.75 11.78 -16.27
C ALA A 1031 -2.00 10.63 -16.96
N ILE A 1032 -0.68 10.54 -16.77
CA ILE A 1032 0.13 9.41 -17.25
C ILE A 1032 -0.32 8.11 -16.57
N ARG A 1033 -0.45 8.11 -15.24
CA ARG A 1033 -0.93 6.95 -14.47
C ARG A 1033 -2.31 6.47 -14.93
N SER A 1034 -3.22 7.40 -15.16
CA SER A 1034 -4.57 7.13 -15.67
C SER A 1034 -4.50 6.44 -17.04
N THR A 1035 -3.73 7.00 -17.98
CA THR A 1035 -3.55 6.41 -19.32
C THR A 1035 -2.96 5.00 -19.25
N VAL A 1036 -1.98 4.77 -18.36
CA VAL A 1036 -1.39 3.44 -18.14
C VAL A 1036 -2.42 2.45 -17.59
N ASN A 1037 -3.25 2.86 -16.63
CA ASN A 1037 -4.34 2.03 -16.11
C ASN A 1037 -5.37 1.68 -17.21
N GLU A 1038 -5.74 2.63 -18.06
CA GLU A 1038 -6.70 2.43 -19.15
C GLU A 1038 -6.20 1.38 -20.15
N VAL A 1039 -4.92 1.46 -20.56
CA VAL A 1039 -4.37 0.45 -21.48
C VAL A 1039 -4.23 -0.92 -20.81
N ILE A 1040 -3.91 -0.99 -19.51
CA ILE A 1040 -3.87 -2.25 -18.75
C ILE A 1040 -5.28 -2.84 -18.61
N ALA A 1041 -6.28 -2.04 -18.31
CA ALA A 1041 -7.68 -2.46 -18.21
C ALA A 1041 -8.20 -3.02 -19.56
N ALA A 1042 -7.77 -2.42 -20.67
CA ALA A 1042 -8.02 -2.90 -22.02
C ALA A 1042 -7.33 -4.24 -22.33
N GLY A 1043 -6.32 -4.64 -21.55
CA GLY A 1043 -5.61 -5.93 -21.65
C GLY A 1043 -4.14 -5.81 -22.04
N ALA A 1044 -3.53 -4.62 -21.93
CA ALA A 1044 -2.10 -4.46 -22.15
C ALA A 1044 -1.30 -5.24 -21.10
N THR A 1045 -0.28 -5.94 -21.57
CA THR A 1045 0.61 -6.78 -20.75
C THR A 1045 2.03 -6.23 -20.70
N THR A 1046 2.36 -5.23 -21.52
CA THR A 1046 3.65 -4.55 -21.49
C THR A 1046 3.45 -3.06 -21.79
N VAL A 1047 3.81 -2.22 -20.84
CA VAL A 1047 3.78 -0.77 -20.92
C VAL A 1047 5.15 -0.20 -20.55
N VAL A 1048 5.70 0.68 -21.36
CA VAL A 1048 6.92 1.44 -21.08
C VAL A 1048 6.52 2.89 -20.86
N VAL A 1049 7.03 3.49 -19.79
CA VAL A 1049 6.73 4.86 -19.37
C VAL A 1049 8.05 5.65 -19.35
N PRO A 1050 8.35 6.39 -20.43
CA PRO A 1050 9.49 7.31 -20.48
C PRO A 1050 9.38 8.42 -19.44
N GLY A 1051 10.48 8.69 -18.73
CA GLY A 1051 10.62 9.85 -17.85
C GLY A 1051 10.91 11.14 -18.60
N MET A 1052 10.81 12.26 -17.88
CA MET A 1052 11.17 13.60 -18.31
C MET A 1052 12.66 13.69 -18.66
N ILE A 1053 12.97 14.43 -19.72
CA ILE A 1053 14.33 14.81 -20.12
C ILE A 1053 14.88 15.93 -19.22
N PRO A 1054 16.21 16.19 -19.20
CA PRO A 1054 16.79 17.29 -18.41
C PRO A 1054 16.42 18.64 -19.03
N LEU A 1055 15.30 19.22 -18.57
CA LEU A 1055 14.74 20.49 -19.05
C LEU A 1055 15.77 21.64 -19.03
N GLY A 1056 16.64 21.66 -18.01
CA GLY A 1056 17.67 22.68 -17.86
C GLY A 1056 18.76 22.62 -18.92
N CYS A 1057 18.82 21.55 -19.72
CA CYS A 1057 19.75 21.39 -20.83
C CYS A 1057 19.14 21.75 -22.19
N GLU A 1058 17.86 22.14 -22.25
CA GLU A 1058 17.21 22.49 -23.51
C GLU A 1058 17.67 23.88 -23.99
N PRO A 1059 18.20 24.00 -25.24
CA PRO A 1059 18.66 25.28 -25.77
C PRO A 1059 17.60 26.38 -25.75
N GLN A 1060 16.32 26.03 -25.96
CA GLN A 1060 15.20 26.97 -25.86
C GLN A 1060 15.10 27.59 -24.47
N LEU A 1061 15.07 26.75 -23.42
CA LEU A 1061 14.96 27.21 -22.04
C LEU A 1061 16.21 27.98 -21.64
N LEU A 1062 17.39 27.50 -22.01
CA LEU A 1062 18.64 28.21 -21.78
C LEU A 1062 18.66 29.61 -22.42
N ALA A 1063 18.22 29.74 -23.67
CA ALA A 1063 18.16 31.03 -24.37
C ALA A 1063 17.10 31.98 -23.78
N LEU A 1064 15.93 31.46 -23.39
CA LEU A 1064 14.85 32.27 -22.79
C LEU A 1064 15.22 32.84 -21.42
N TYR A 1065 16.00 32.11 -20.62
CA TYR A 1065 16.38 32.52 -19.26
C TYR A 1065 17.70 33.31 -19.19
N GLN A 1066 18.49 33.36 -20.26
CA GLN A 1066 19.76 34.10 -20.31
C GLN A 1066 19.59 35.64 -20.35
N GLY A 1067 18.38 36.16 -20.58
CA GLY A 1067 18.08 37.59 -20.73
C GLY A 1067 17.13 38.22 -19.69
N GLY A 1068 16.60 37.45 -18.74
CA GLY A 1068 15.69 37.95 -17.70
C GLY A 1068 16.46 38.38 -16.44
N GLY A 1069 16.37 39.66 -16.07
CA GLY A 1069 17.14 40.27 -14.98
C GLY A 1069 16.87 39.72 -13.57
N GLY A 1070 17.36 38.50 -13.29
CA GLY A 1070 17.28 37.87 -11.97
C GLY A 1070 17.93 36.50 -11.83
N VAL A 1071 18.68 36.01 -12.83
CA VAL A 1071 19.38 34.72 -12.74
C VAL A 1071 20.81 34.95 -12.25
N ALA A 1072 21.13 34.44 -11.06
CA ALA A 1072 22.47 34.51 -10.50
C ALA A 1072 23.36 33.45 -11.17
N GLY A 1073 24.69 33.64 -11.15
CA GLY A 1073 25.64 32.67 -11.72
C GLY A 1073 25.58 31.26 -11.10
N ASP A 1074 24.91 31.10 -9.95
CA ASP A 1074 24.78 29.86 -9.20
C ASP A 1074 23.62 28.94 -9.71
N ASP A 1075 22.83 29.39 -10.70
CA ASP A 1075 21.70 28.64 -11.27
C ASP A 1075 22.10 27.66 -12.40
N TYR A 1076 23.38 27.61 -12.76
CA TYR A 1076 23.92 26.73 -13.80
C TYR A 1076 24.90 25.72 -13.20
N ASP A 1077 24.78 24.46 -13.63
CA ASP A 1077 25.76 23.44 -13.30
C ASP A 1077 27.06 23.73 -14.06
N PRO A 1078 28.21 23.91 -13.37
CA PRO A 1078 29.46 24.34 -14.00
C PRO A 1078 30.07 23.27 -14.92
N GLU A 1079 29.70 22.00 -14.77
CA GLU A 1079 30.22 20.90 -15.59
C GLU A 1079 29.43 20.73 -16.90
N SER A 1080 28.10 20.74 -16.83
CA SER A 1080 27.21 20.53 -17.98
C SER A 1080 26.77 21.81 -18.66
N GLY A 1081 26.76 22.93 -17.95
CA GLY A 1081 26.18 24.20 -18.40
C GLY A 1081 24.65 24.24 -18.36
N CYS A 1082 23.99 23.21 -17.82
CA CYS A 1082 22.54 23.14 -17.71
C CYS A 1082 22.01 23.93 -16.50
N MET A 1083 20.79 24.44 -16.57
CA MET A 1083 20.15 25.09 -15.43
C MET A 1083 19.74 24.08 -14.35
N THR A 1084 20.30 24.22 -13.15
CA THR A 1084 20.05 23.31 -12.02
C THR A 1084 18.58 23.35 -11.59
N ARG A 1085 17.95 24.52 -11.63
CA ARG A 1085 16.55 24.71 -11.23
C ARG A 1085 15.56 23.95 -12.11
N LEU A 1086 15.73 23.99 -13.43
CA LEU A 1086 14.83 23.28 -14.36
C LEU A 1086 15.13 21.77 -14.39
N ASN A 1087 16.39 21.38 -14.23
CA ASN A 1087 16.74 19.98 -14.01
C ASN A 1087 16.15 19.45 -12.70
N GLY A 1088 16.11 20.26 -11.63
CA GLY A 1088 15.45 19.91 -10.38
C GLY A 1088 13.95 19.60 -10.54
N LEU A 1089 13.24 20.37 -11.36
CA LEU A 1089 11.84 20.10 -11.74
C LEU A 1089 11.70 18.78 -12.50
N ALA A 1090 12.58 18.53 -13.48
CA ALA A 1090 12.57 17.27 -14.24
C ALA A 1090 12.86 16.05 -13.36
N GLU A 1091 13.82 16.15 -12.44
CA GLU A 1091 14.13 15.11 -11.46
C GLU A 1091 12.99 14.90 -10.48
N HIS A 1092 12.31 15.99 -10.06
CA HIS A 1092 11.12 15.88 -9.22
C HIS A 1092 9.99 15.13 -9.94
N HIS A 1093 9.68 15.51 -11.18
CA HIS A 1093 8.75 14.77 -12.03
C HIS A 1093 9.12 13.29 -12.10
N ASN A 1094 10.39 12.98 -12.38
CA ASN A 1094 10.85 11.60 -12.55
C ASN A 1094 10.79 10.77 -11.26
N ARG A 1095 10.99 11.39 -10.08
CA ARG A 1095 10.77 10.72 -8.79
C ARG A 1095 9.29 10.39 -8.58
N GLU A 1096 8.39 11.33 -8.87
CA GLU A 1096 6.94 11.12 -8.75
C GLU A 1096 6.43 10.09 -9.76
N LEU A 1097 6.90 10.16 -11.02
CA LEU A 1097 6.54 9.22 -12.08
C LEU A 1097 7.07 7.81 -11.78
N SER A 1098 8.31 7.68 -11.29
CA SER A 1098 8.87 6.39 -10.88
C SER A 1098 8.09 5.77 -9.72
N ARG A 1099 7.64 6.59 -8.76
CA ARG A 1099 6.76 6.15 -7.67
C ARG A 1099 5.42 5.66 -8.22
N ALA A 1100 4.79 6.43 -9.11
CA ALA A 1100 3.54 6.03 -9.75
C ALA A 1100 3.67 4.72 -10.55
N VAL A 1101 4.78 4.53 -11.27
CA VAL A 1101 5.09 3.27 -11.97
C VAL A 1101 5.28 2.12 -10.97
N ALA A 1102 5.96 2.33 -9.84
CA ALA A 1102 6.11 1.32 -8.80
C ALA A 1102 4.76 0.94 -8.16
N GLU A 1103 3.87 1.91 -7.95
CA GLU A 1103 2.50 1.67 -7.49
C GLU A 1103 1.68 0.88 -8.52
N LEU A 1104 1.78 1.23 -9.80
CA LEU A 1104 1.13 0.50 -10.90
C LEU A 1104 1.64 -0.96 -10.97
N ARG A 1105 2.95 -1.20 -10.82
CA ARG A 1105 3.51 -2.56 -10.70
C ARG A 1105 2.93 -3.30 -9.49
N GLY A 1106 2.82 -2.61 -8.35
CA GLY A 1106 2.25 -3.17 -7.12
C GLY A 1106 0.76 -3.51 -7.23
N ALA A 1107 0.00 -2.74 -8.01
CA ALA A 1107 -1.42 -2.94 -8.28
C ALA A 1107 -1.69 -4.10 -9.27
N HIS A 1108 -0.68 -4.51 -10.05
CA HIS A 1108 -0.78 -5.59 -11.04
C HIS A 1108 0.25 -6.72 -10.80
N PRO A 1109 0.23 -7.42 -9.64
CA PRO A 1109 1.31 -8.32 -9.20
C PRO A 1109 1.38 -9.68 -9.93
N GLY A 1110 0.68 -9.87 -11.06
CA GLY A 1110 0.74 -11.10 -11.86
C GLY A 1110 1.83 -11.02 -12.94
N ALA A 1111 2.44 -12.16 -13.30
CA ALA A 1111 3.41 -12.29 -14.40
C ALA A 1111 2.89 -11.89 -15.80
N SER A 1112 1.66 -11.36 -15.87
CA SER A 1112 0.96 -11.00 -17.10
C SER A 1112 1.06 -9.52 -17.45
N VAL A 1113 1.41 -8.59 -16.54
CA VAL A 1113 1.50 -7.15 -16.85
C VAL A 1113 2.82 -6.57 -16.39
N VAL A 1114 3.61 -6.04 -17.32
CA VAL A 1114 4.88 -5.37 -17.07
C VAL A 1114 4.72 -3.88 -17.32
N VAL A 1115 4.97 -3.05 -16.31
CA VAL A 1115 5.03 -1.59 -16.45
C VAL A 1115 6.48 -1.16 -16.20
N ALA A 1116 7.23 -0.78 -17.23
CA ALA A 1116 8.63 -0.40 -17.14
C ALA A 1116 8.77 1.13 -17.14
N TYR A 1117 9.71 1.65 -16.34
CA TYR A 1117 10.13 3.05 -16.41
C TYR A 1117 11.35 3.14 -17.33
N ALA A 1118 11.38 4.12 -18.22
CA ALA A 1118 12.51 4.38 -19.11
C ALA A 1118 13.17 5.72 -18.73
N ASP A 1119 14.44 5.65 -18.29
CA ASP A 1119 15.18 6.80 -17.77
C ASP A 1119 15.82 7.63 -18.90
N LEU A 1120 14.98 8.44 -19.57
CA LEU A 1120 15.44 9.36 -20.60
C LEU A 1120 16.31 10.49 -20.03
N TYR A 1121 16.06 10.88 -18.78
CA TYR A 1121 16.84 11.92 -18.11
C TYR A 1121 18.33 11.57 -18.10
N ARG A 1122 18.66 10.39 -17.58
CA ARG A 1122 20.04 9.91 -17.50
C ARG A 1122 20.67 9.75 -18.89
N ALA A 1123 19.91 9.26 -19.86
CA ALA A 1123 20.39 9.09 -21.23
C ALA A 1123 20.82 10.44 -21.84
N VAL A 1124 19.99 11.47 -21.70
CA VAL A 1124 20.29 12.80 -22.24
C VAL A 1124 21.37 13.51 -21.41
N ALA A 1125 21.32 13.40 -20.08
CA ALA A 1125 22.32 14.00 -19.20
C ALA A 1125 23.73 13.44 -19.47
N ASP A 1126 23.87 12.13 -19.72
CA ASP A 1126 25.16 11.51 -20.06
C ASP A 1126 25.69 12.00 -21.42
N ILE A 1127 24.80 12.18 -22.41
CA ILE A 1127 25.15 12.78 -23.70
C ILE A 1127 25.65 14.22 -23.52
N VAL A 1128 24.95 15.02 -22.72
CA VAL A 1128 25.30 16.44 -22.51
C VAL A 1128 26.59 16.61 -21.69
N ALA A 1129 26.79 15.77 -20.67
CA ALA A 1129 27.99 15.81 -19.83
C ALA A 1129 29.24 15.26 -20.54
N SER A 1130 29.06 14.39 -21.54
CA SER A 1130 30.17 13.74 -22.26
C SER A 1130 29.93 13.65 -23.78
N PRO A 1131 29.70 14.78 -24.48
CA PRO A 1131 29.30 14.77 -25.90
C PRO A 1131 30.30 14.05 -26.79
N GLY A 1132 31.61 14.27 -26.58
CA GLY A 1132 32.66 13.62 -27.36
C GLY A 1132 32.71 12.09 -27.21
N ARG A 1133 32.25 11.53 -26.08
CA ARG A 1133 32.15 10.06 -25.91
C ARG A 1133 31.05 9.46 -26.77
N HIS A 1134 30.02 10.25 -27.05
CA HIS A 1134 28.85 9.86 -27.84
C HIS A 1134 28.92 10.37 -29.28
N GLY A 1135 30.06 10.89 -29.73
CA GLY A 1135 30.27 11.35 -31.11
C GLY A 1135 29.72 12.75 -31.41
N PHE A 1136 29.26 13.50 -30.41
CA PHE A 1136 28.81 14.88 -30.56
C PHE A 1136 29.96 15.89 -30.46
N GLY A 1137 29.78 17.03 -31.10
CA GLY A 1137 30.73 18.15 -31.10
C GLY A 1137 30.80 18.89 -29.76
N GLY A 1138 31.67 19.89 -29.68
CA GLY A 1138 31.94 20.66 -28.45
C GLY A 1138 30.84 21.63 -27.99
N ALA A 1139 29.64 21.56 -28.56
CA ALA A 1139 28.52 22.45 -28.26
C ALA A 1139 27.23 21.65 -27.97
N PRO A 1140 27.19 20.81 -26.92
CA PRO A 1140 26.05 19.93 -26.62
C PRO A 1140 24.74 20.68 -26.32
N LEU A 1141 24.85 21.92 -25.85
CA LEU A 1141 23.72 22.79 -25.51
C LEU A 1141 23.30 23.73 -26.65
N ALA A 1142 23.89 23.61 -27.85
CA ALA A 1142 23.47 24.39 -29.00
C ALA A 1142 22.52 23.57 -29.88
N ALA A 1143 21.52 24.24 -30.47
CA ALA A 1143 20.71 23.66 -31.52
C ALA A 1143 21.50 23.58 -32.83
N CYS A 1144 21.29 22.52 -33.63
CA CYS A 1144 21.83 22.44 -34.99
C CYS A 1144 21.13 23.43 -35.93
N CYS A 1145 19.81 23.56 -35.84
CA CYS A 1145 18.96 24.35 -36.70
C CYS A 1145 18.34 25.53 -35.95
N GLY A 1146 18.69 26.74 -36.38
CA GLY A 1146 18.21 27.96 -35.75
C GLY A 1146 18.74 29.21 -36.45
N ALA A 1147 18.58 30.38 -35.83
CA ALA A 1147 18.84 31.68 -36.47
C ALA A 1147 20.33 32.03 -36.64
N GLY A 1148 21.25 31.27 -36.06
CA GLY A 1148 22.71 31.48 -36.18
C GLY A 1148 23.28 32.68 -35.42
N ALA A 1149 22.45 33.55 -34.82
CA ALA A 1149 22.86 34.86 -34.28
C ALA A 1149 22.60 35.07 -32.77
N GLY A 1150 22.17 34.04 -32.04
CA GLY A 1150 21.82 34.10 -30.60
C GLY A 1150 22.52 33.05 -29.75
N ALA A 1151 22.37 33.13 -28.43
CA ALA A 1151 22.88 32.11 -27.52
C ALA A 1151 22.21 30.75 -27.78
N TYR A 1152 22.99 29.67 -27.65
CA TYR A 1152 22.55 28.29 -27.89
C TYR A 1152 21.96 28.02 -29.30
N ASN A 1153 22.19 28.92 -30.26
CA ASN A 1153 21.65 28.87 -31.63
C ASN A 1153 20.11 28.78 -31.68
N PHE A 1154 19.42 29.39 -30.71
CA PHE A 1154 17.96 29.36 -30.61
C PHE A 1154 17.35 30.76 -30.70
N ASP A 1155 16.23 30.89 -31.42
CA ASP A 1155 15.41 32.10 -31.49
C ASP A 1155 13.94 31.73 -31.73
N MET A 1156 13.04 32.16 -30.82
CA MET A 1156 11.59 31.96 -30.93
C MET A 1156 10.99 32.58 -32.21
N ALA A 1157 11.55 33.69 -32.70
CA ALA A 1157 11.07 34.40 -33.89
C ALA A 1157 11.57 33.78 -35.20
N ALA A 1158 12.63 32.97 -35.14
CA ALA A 1158 13.27 32.31 -36.27
C ALA A 1158 13.55 30.83 -35.95
N PHE A 1159 12.51 30.13 -35.51
CA PHE A 1159 12.52 28.69 -35.22
C PHE A 1159 12.94 27.87 -36.44
N CYS A 1160 13.46 26.66 -36.25
CA CYS A 1160 13.87 25.79 -37.35
C CYS A 1160 12.75 25.60 -38.39
N GLY A 1161 13.08 25.76 -39.67
CA GLY A 1161 12.12 25.69 -40.78
C GLY A 1161 11.32 26.97 -41.02
N ALA A 1162 11.52 28.02 -40.22
CA ALA A 1162 11.06 29.37 -40.50
C ALA A 1162 12.09 30.18 -41.31
N ALA A 1163 11.64 31.24 -41.97
CA ALA A 1163 12.53 32.17 -42.65
C ALA A 1163 13.52 32.81 -41.65
N GLY A 1164 14.81 32.79 -41.97
CA GLY A 1164 15.86 33.27 -41.08
C GLY A 1164 16.54 32.18 -40.24
N SER A 1165 16.05 30.94 -40.26
CA SER A 1165 16.74 29.78 -39.67
C SER A 1165 17.63 29.06 -40.69
N THR A 1166 18.74 28.48 -40.23
CA THR A 1166 19.64 27.64 -41.03
C THR A 1166 20.02 26.40 -40.23
N ALA A 1167 20.01 25.22 -40.86
CA ALA A 1167 20.54 24.00 -40.28
C ALA A 1167 22.07 23.98 -40.33
N CYS A 1168 22.69 23.36 -39.33
CA CYS A 1168 24.11 23.08 -39.31
C CYS A 1168 24.49 22.12 -40.46
N ALA A 1169 25.78 22.12 -40.85
CA ALA A 1169 26.24 21.27 -41.94
C ALA A 1169 26.23 19.77 -41.61
N ASP A 1170 26.35 19.41 -40.33
CA ASP A 1170 26.37 18.04 -39.84
C ASP A 1170 25.50 17.88 -38.59
N PRO A 1171 24.21 17.50 -38.76
CA PRO A 1171 23.30 17.25 -37.65
C PRO A 1171 23.78 16.15 -36.68
N SER A 1172 24.63 15.22 -37.12
CA SER A 1172 25.13 14.13 -36.27
C SER A 1172 26.07 14.61 -35.16
N ALA A 1173 26.64 15.81 -35.32
CA ALA A 1173 27.51 16.43 -34.32
C ALA A 1173 26.74 17.19 -33.22
N TYR A 1174 25.41 17.26 -33.27
CA TYR A 1174 24.59 18.05 -32.34
C TYR A 1174 23.60 17.18 -31.57
N VAL A 1175 23.39 17.49 -30.29
CA VAL A 1175 22.39 16.79 -29.45
C VAL A 1175 20.99 17.30 -29.76
N SER A 1176 20.82 18.63 -29.78
CA SER A 1176 19.57 19.28 -30.09
C SER A 1176 19.46 19.64 -31.57
N TRP A 1177 18.30 19.32 -32.16
CA TRP A 1177 17.97 19.68 -33.54
C TRP A 1177 17.56 21.15 -33.65
N ASP A 1178 16.51 21.57 -32.94
CA ASP A 1178 15.89 22.90 -33.10
C ASP A 1178 15.80 23.71 -31.81
N GLY A 1179 16.44 23.23 -30.75
CA GLY A 1179 16.45 23.84 -29.42
C GLY A 1179 15.42 23.27 -28.45
N VAL A 1180 14.53 22.40 -28.92
CA VAL A 1180 13.56 21.66 -28.09
C VAL A 1180 13.74 20.15 -28.30
N HIS A 1181 13.91 19.75 -29.55
CA HIS A 1181 13.94 18.34 -29.93
C HIS A 1181 15.35 17.83 -30.21
N PHE A 1182 15.49 16.50 -30.21
CA PHE A 1182 16.76 15.82 -30.45
C PHE A 1182 17.03 15.57 -31.93
N THR A 1183 18.31 15.56 -32.29
CA THR A 1183 18.74 15.09 -33.61
C THR A 1183 18.48 13.59 -33.75
N GLU A 1184 18.50 13.06 -34.98
CA GLU A 1184 18.41 11.63 -35.25
C GLU A 1184 19.53 10.87 -34.52
N ALA A 1185 20.73 11.45 -34.47
CA ALA A 1185 21.86 10.91 -33.73
C ALA A 1185 21.57 10.82 -32.23
N ALA A 1186 21.09 11.89 -31.60
CA ALA A 1186 20.72 11.86 -30.18
C ALA A 1186 19.54 10.92 -29.89
N ASN A 1187 18.50 10.90 -30.73
CA ASN A 1187 17.38 9.97 -30.62
C ASN A 1187 17.83 8.49 -30.68
N ARG A 1188 18.85 8.19 -31.49
CA ARG A 1188 19.45 6.86 -31.55
C ARG A 1188 20.15 6.50 -30.24
N HIS A 1189 20.94 7.41 -29.66
CA HIS A 1189 21.59 7.18 -28.36
C HIS A 1189 20.56 7.02 -27.23
N ILE A 1190 19.50 7.82 -27.22
CA ILE A 1190 18.40 7.70 -26.26
C ILE A 1190 17.72 6.32 -26.41
N ALA A 1191 17.41 5.89 -27.64
CA ALA A 1191 16.86 4.56 -27.89
C ALA A 1191 17.82 3.45 -27.45
N CYS A 1192 19.13 3.61 -27.68
CA CYS A 1192 20.14 2.68 -27.20
C CYS A 1192 20.13 2.59 -25.68
N ALA A 1193 20.13 3.72 -24.96
CA ALA A 1193 20.07 3.75 -23.51
C ALA A 1193 18.79 3.11 -22.95
N VAL A 1194 17.64 3.38 -23.58
CA VAL A 1194 16.36 2.74 -23.23
C VAL A 1194 16.45 1.23 -23.44
N LEU A 1195 17.05 0.76 -24.53
CA LEU A 1195 17.24 -0.67 -24.82
C LEU A 1195 18.38 -1.31 -23.98
N GLU A 1196 19.29 -0.51 -23.41
CA GLU A 1196 20.42 -0.90 -22.55
C GLU A 1196 20.06 -1.05 -21.09
N ALA A 1197 19.06 -0.31 -20.60
CA ALA A 1197 18.64 -0.30 -19.20
C ALA A 1197 18.11 -1.66 -18.68
N GLY A 1198 18.24 -2.74 -19.46
CA GLY A 1198 18.33 -4.11 -18.96
C GLY A 1198 19.69 -4.51 -18.35
N GLY A 1199 20.69 -3.61 -18.29
CA GLY A 1199 22.05 -3.92 -17.85
C GLY A 1199 22.91 -2.78 -17.27
N GLY A 1200 22.36 -1.60 -16.94
CA GLY A 1200 23.20 -0.45 -16.52
C GLY A 1200 22.62 0.61 -15.57
N ALA A 1201 21.40 0.46 -15.03
CA ALA A 1201 20.86 1.37 -14.01
C ALA A 1201 21.05 0.82 -12.57
N PRO A 1202 21.13 1.66 -11.53
CA PRO A 1202 21.16 1.20 -10.13
C PRO A 1202 19.93 0.33 -9.83
N PRO A 1203 20.01 -0.71 -8.96
CA PRO A 1203 19.00 -1.77 -8.89
C PRO A 1203 17.60 -1.34 -8.40
N ALA A 1204 17.42 -0.07 -8.01
CA ALA A 1204 16.14 0.42 -7.49
C ALA A 1204 15.07 0.67 -8.57
N VAL A 1205 15.41 0.71 -9.87
CA VAL A 1205 14.42 1.04 -10.93
C VAL A 1205 14.42 0.09 -12.14
N ALA A 1206 15.43 -0.77 -12.31
CA ALA A 1206 15.49 -1.71 -13.43
C ALA A 1206 14.58 -2.94 -13.25
N THR A 1207 13.43 -2.94 -13.95
CA THR A 1207 12.60 -4.14 -14.13
C THR A 1207 13.23 -5.09 -15.17
N PRO A 1208 13.25 -6.41 -14.92
CA PRO A 1208 13.66 -7.38 -15.93
C PRO A 1208 12.55 -7.54 -16.98
N LEU A 1209 12.65 -6.81 -18.10
CA LEU A 1209 11.94 -7.17 -19.32
C LEU A 1209 12.65 -8.39 -19.94
N ALA A 1210 12.34 -9.59 -19.46
CA ALA A 1210 12.92 -10.84 -19.98
C ALA A 1210 12.63 -11.07 -21.48
N THR A 1211 11.63 -10.38 -22.04
CA THR A 1211 11.33 -10.33 -23.49
C THR A 1211 12.16 -9.31 -24.26
N TRP A 1212 12.76 -8.33 -23.58
CA TRP A 1212 13.67 -7.36 -24.19
C TRP A 1212 15.06 -7.95 -24.41
N SER A 1213 15.67 -8.67 -23.46
CA SER A 1213 17.13 -8.89 -23.51
C SER A 1213 17.67 -9.49 -24.82
N ALA A 1214 17.13 -10.60 -25.32
CA ALA A 1214 17.67 -11.22 -26.54
C ALA A 1214 17.34 -10.46 -27.84
N ALA A 1215 16.13 -9.89 -27.95
CA ALA A 1215 15.71 -9.15 -29.14
C ALA A 1215 16.26 -7.71 -29.16
N ALA A 1216 16.39 -7.09 -27.99
CA ALA A 1216 16.96 -5.77 -27.78
C ALA A 1216 18.47 -5.77 -27.90
N GLU A 1217 19.20 -6.78 -27.42
CA GLU A 1217 20.66 -6.88 -27.58
C GLU A 1217 21.05 -7.07 -29.06
N ALA A 1218 20.36 -7.97 -29.77
CA ALA A 1218 20.47 -8.10 -31.23
C ALA A 1218 19.87 -6.90 -32.00
N GLY A 1219 18.98 -6.13 -31.37
CA GLY A 1219 18.35 -4.92 -31.90
C GLY A 1219 19.23 -3.70 -31.81
N ARG A 1220 19.97 -3.55 -30.71
CA ARG A 1220 20.94 -2.48 -30.45
C ARG A 1220 22.03 -2.48 -31.49
N SER A 1221 22.54 -3.64 -31.88
CA SER A 1221 23.50 -3.74 -33.00
C SER A 1221 22.92 -3.28 -34.35
N ARG A 1222 21.60 -3.44 -34.57
CA ARG A 1222 20.94 -3.07 -35.83
C ARG A 1222 20.68 -1.58 -35.97
N ILE A 1223 20.32 -0.92 -34.88
CA ILE A 1223 20.24 0.54 -34.86
C ILE A 1223 21.64 1.15 -34.68
N GLY A 1224 22.59 0.37 -34.16
CA GLY A 1224 24.04 0.57 -34.12
C GLY A 1224 24.57 1.27 -32.85
N CYS A 1225 24.08 0.85 -31.69
CA CYS A 1225 24.51 1.29 -30.35
C CYS A 1225 25.95 0.90 -29.95
N SER A 1226 26.85 0.72 -30.92
CA SER A 1226 28.24 0.28 -30.73
C SER A 1226 29.14 1.39 -30.20
#